data_AF-A0A4R5KSQ8-F1
#
_entry.id   AF-A0A4R5KSQ8-F1
#
_cell.length_a   1.000
_cell.length_b   1.000
_cell.length_c   1.000
_cell.angle_alpha   90.00
_cell.angle_beta   90.00
_cell.angle_gamma   90.00
#
_symmetry.space_group_name_H-M   'P 1'
#
loop_
_entity.id
_entity.type
_entity.pdbx_description
1 polymer ?
#
loop_
_entity_poly.entity_id
_entity_poly.type
_entity_poly.pdbx_seq_one_letter_code
_entity_poly.pdbx_strand_id
1 'polypeptide(L)'
;MGELQLAVQTQSLRAARKFPLLLWSLWIVFLVELLSRGAWGETFKWTYHALPELVLNAIVVLGFILLFTALTGRLHLSFWLVASICLAFGLVSGIKLEILGVPFLPWDLLLTSETKDMAQYLSGLLNFTVISGFIIFIAVSLLLLYKLPRLAVRFRWKQRLGMGIVSLFLLTLIYNDGTVSLKNLANIHNLAWDQTENVRTNGFLLSTIMNIQYLFLNQPDGYDEKSIRAVAESVPPAVPAVGDRKPNIIVVLSESFWDATQVKGLTFSRDPLPFYHELTSKYTSGTLLSPQFGGGTANVEFEVLTGNSMRFLPQGSIPYNQYVTHEVDSIAGILTRQGYTSTAINAFHSWFYNSKKVYENFGFSKFISQEFMAPDYEGPYLADREVAKQIIDASTASSGPDFIFANTMQNHYHYYPGKFKENTIEVTGVSGESKGLFETYAQGLLGADDMLKRLVTHFENSKEPTILLFFGDHLPSLGENYSAYKDSGYLKENDPDFLNKMYRVPVLVWNNYLPEHKDKLDMSPSFVSPYLLKLAQRPGSYYTDYLAQLSERIPVIPPENQYAAMRISKENLKAYQNLQYDIMFGKQYGYEGFQDKIKDKNYALGPGRIVIDGVRTEPSVDGKLLKVKGIDLPKSCFVQVNGEQVAAKWDSSGELSAPLQPDKLKFPMKVEIIVKDSKNKILAKSNEFTYSQTMASEY
;
A
#
# COMPACT_ATOMS: atom_id res chain seq x y z
N MET A 1 -55.45 -35.98 -26.82
CA MET A 1 -54.43 -35.68 -25.78
C MET A 1 -52.97 -35.76 -26.28
N GLY A 2 -52.65 -36.56 -27.31
CA GLY A 2 -51.26 -36.68 -27.81
C GLY A 2 -50.69 -35.45 -28.54
N GLU A 3 -51.50 -34.68 -29.27
CA GLU A 3 -51.02 -33.50 -30.01
C GLU A 3 -50.70 -32.29 -29.12
N LEU A 4 -51.40 -32.15 -27.99
CA LEU A 4 -51.13 -31.09 -27.01
C LEU A 4 -49.84 -31.36 -26.21
N GLN A 5 -49.54 -32.62 -25.89
CA GLN A 5 -48.27 -33.02 -25.27
C GLN A 5 -47.08 -32.84 -26.22
N LEU A 6 -47.26 -33.10 -27.52
CA LEU A 6 -46.21 -32.88 -28.52
C LEU A 6 -45.95 -31.39 -28.78
N ALA A 7 -46.99 -30.54 -28.75
CA ALA A 7 -46.87 -29.09 -28.88
C ALA A 7 -46.19 -28.43 -27.66
N VAL A 8 -46.47 -28.91 -26.44
CA VAL A 8 -45.82 -28.43 -25.20
C VAL A 8 -44.36 -28.93 -25.11
N GLN A 9 -44.04 -30.14 -25.58
CA GLN A 9 -42.66 -30.61 -25.69
C GLN A 9 -41.87 -29.86 -26.78
N THR A 10 -42.47 -29.55 -27.93
CA THR A 10 -41.77 -28.84 -29.01
C THR A 10 -41.62 -27.33 -28.75
N GLN A 11 -42.52 -26.70 -27.97
CA GLN A 11 -42.31 -25.32 -27.48
C GLN A 11 -41.24 -25.25 -26.38
N SER A 12 -41.24 -26.17 -25.42
CA SER A 12 -40.21 -26.21 -24.35
C SER A 12 -38.81 -26.55 -24.90
N LEU A 13 -38.71 -27.44 -25.91
CA LEU A 13 -37.46 -27.72 -26.61
C LEU A 13 -37.00 -26.59 -27.57
N ARG A 14 -37.93 -25.78 -28.10
CA ARG A 14 -37.57 -24.58 -28.89
C ARG A 14 -37.10 -23.42 -28.01
N ALA A 15 -37.59 -23.29 -26.77
CA ALA A 15 -37.06 -22.33 -25.79
C ALA A 15 -35.63 -22.70 -25.37
N ALA A 16 -35.35 -24.00 -25.14
CA ALA A 16 -34.01 -24.50 -24.83
C ALA A 16 -32.98 -24.28 -25.96
N ARG A 17 -33.42 -24.07 -27.21
CA ARG A 17 -32.56 -23.72 -28.36
C ARG A 17 -32.23 -22.22 -28.46
N LYS A 18 -32.89 -21.33 -27.71
CA LYS A 18 -32.76 -19.87 -27.86
C LYS A 18 -31.90 -19.17 -26.78
N PHE A 19 -31.47 -19.87 -25.74
CA PHE A 19 -30.72 -19.25 -24.62
C PHE A 19 -29.39 -19.92 -24.19
N PRO A 20 -28.60 -20.59 -25.06
CA PRO A 20 -27.38 -21.26 -24.60
C PRO A 20 -26.34 -20.29 -24.03
N LEU A 21 -26.20 -19.09 -24.62
CA LEU A 21 -25.16 -18.12 -24.22
C LEU A 21 -25.42 -17.48 -22.86
N LEU A 22 -26.68 -17.18 -22.54
CA LEU A 22 -27.04 -16.62 -21.23
C LEU A 22 -26.85 -17.66 -20.14
N LEU A 23 -27.22 -18.92 -20.39
CA LEU A 23 -26.96 -20.04 -19.46
C LEU A 23 -25.47 -20.26 -19.23
N TRP A 24 -24.64 -20.17 -20.29
CA TRP A 24 -23.19 -20.23 -20.16
C TRP A 24 -22.64 -19.08 -19.32
N SER A 25 -23.19 -17.88 -19.50
CA SER A 25 -22.78 -16.69 -18.75
C SER A 25 -23.16 -16.81 -17.28
N LEU A 26 -24.40 -17.24 -16.98
CA LEU A 26 -24.86 -17.54 -15.61
C LEU A 26 -24.00 -18.61 -14.95
N TRP A 27 -23.58 -19.64 -15.70
CA TRP A 27 -22.71 -20.69 -15.18
C TRP A 27 -21.32 -20.19 -14.78
N ILE A 28 -20.71 -19.35 -15.62
CA ILE A 28 -19.45 -18.69 -15.29
C ILE A 28 -19.63 -17.81 -14.05
N VAL A 29 -20.67 -16.97 -14.00
CA VAL A 29 -20.94 -16.08 -12.86
C VAL A 29 -21.08 -16.87 -11.56
N PHE A 30 -21.85 -17.96 -11.56
CA PHE A 30 -22.03 -18.78 -10.37
C PHE A 30 -20.70 -19.28 -9.78
N LEU A 31 -19.77 -19.75 -10.64
CA LEU A 31 -18.48 -20.19 -10.16
C LEU A 31 -17.58 -19.01 -9.76
N VAL A 32 -17.62 -17.89 -10.47
CA VAL A 32 -16.90 -16.67 -10.07
C VAL A 32 -17.33 -16.25 -8.66
N GLU A 33 -18.62 -16.28 -8.36
CA GLU A 33 -19.15 -15.96 -7.03
C GLU A 33 -18.74 -17.01 -5.98
N LEU A 34 -18.71 -18.30 -6.33
CA LEU A 34 -18.18 -19.34 -5.43
C LEU A 34 -16.74 -19.05 -5.04
N LEU A 35 -15.89 -18.71 -6.02
CA LEU A 35 -14.49 -18.41 -5.79
C LEU A 35 -14.30 -17.09 -5.02
N SER A 36 -15.10 -16.06 -5.33
CA SER A 36 -15.00 -14.77 -4.63
C SER A 36 -15.57 -14.78 -3.21
N ARG A 37 -16.56 -15.64 -2.91
CA ARG A 37 -17.20 -15.74 -1.58
C ARG A 37 -16.61 -16.83 -0.70
N GLY A 38 -15.89 -17.79 -1.28
CA GLY A 38 -15.24 -18.89 -0.57
C GLY A 38 -16.17 -19.99 -0.05
N ALA A 39 -17.50 -19.82 -0.13
CA ALA A 39 -18.47 -20.75 0.46
C ALA A 39 -19.68 -21.03 -0.46
N TRP A 40 -20.04 -22.31 -0.57
CA TRP A 40 -21.21 -22.77 -1.33
C TRP A 40 -22.52 -22.18 -0.80
N GLY A 41 -22.73 -22.19 0.51
CA GLY A 41 -23.96 -21.70 1.14
C GLY A 41 -24.24 -20.23 0.82
N GLU A 42 -23.23 -19.38 0.99
CA GLU A 42 -23.33 -17.95 0.66
C GLU A 42 -23.56 -17.71 -0.84
N THR A 43 -22.95 -18.52 -1.70
CA THR A 43 -23.13 -18.43 -3.15
C THR A 43 -24.56 -18.78 -3.56
N PHE A 44 -25.12 -19.87 -3.04
CA PHE A 44 -26.50 -20.26 -3.31
C PHE A 44 -27.50 -19.24 -2.75
N LYS A 45 -27.27 -18.76 -1.53
CA LYS A 45 -28.09 -17.72 -0.89
C LYS A 45 -28.12 -16.46 -1.75
N TRP A 46 -26.96 -15.96 -2.18
CA TRP A 46 -26.88 -14.80 -3.05
C TRP A 46 -27.56 -15.05 -4.40
N THR A 47 -27.30 -16.19 -5.05
CA THR A 47 -27.91 -16.54 -6.34
C THR A 47 -29.45 -16.54 -6.28
N TYR A 48 -30.02 -16.94 -5.15
CA TYR A 48 -31.47 -16.98 -4.95
C TYR A 48 -32.07 -15.61 -4.60
N HIS A 49 -31.40 -14.82 -3.77
CA HIS A 49 -31.93 -13.56 -3.26
C HIS A 49 -31.59 -12.33 -4.13
N ALA A 50 -30.52 -12.40 -4.93
CA ALA A 50 -30.00 -11.30 -5.74
C ALA A 50 -30.15 -11.59 -7.25
N LEU A 51 -31.37 -11.92 -7.68
CA LEU A 51 -31.66 -12.28 -9.07
C LEU A 51 -31.36 -11.15 -10.07
N PRO A 52 -31.73 -9.87 -9.83
CA PRO A 52 -31.36 -8.77 -10.72
C PRO A 52 -29.84 -8.62 -10.88
N GLU A 53 -29.10 -8.70 -9.78
CA GLU A 53 -27.64 -8.59 -9.72
C GLU A 53 -26.98 -9.74 -10.48
N LEU A 54 -27.45 -10.97 -10.26
CA LEU A 54 -27.02 -12.16 -10.99
C LEU A 54 -27.20 -12.00 -12.51
N VAL A 55 -28.35 -11.48 -12.93
CA VAL A 55 -28.63 -11.25 -14.36
C VAL A 55 -27.70 -10.19 -14.93
N LEU A 56 -27.44 -9.09 -14.23
CA LEU A 56 -26.51 -8.07 -14.71
C LEU A 56 -25.07 -8.60 -14.79
N ASN A 57 -24.60 -9.38 -13.80
CA ASN A 57 -23.32 -10.08 -13.88
C ASN A 57 -23.26 -11.00 -15.11
N ALA A 58 -24.34 -11.74 -15.39
CA ALA A 58 -24.42 -12.61 -16.55
C ALA A 58 -24.41 -11.82 -17.87
N ILE A 59 -25.00 -10.63 -17.92
CA ILE A 59 -24.92 -9.75 -19.09
C ILE A 59 -23.49 -9.23 -19.29
N VAL A 60 -22.74 -8.91 -18.22
CA VAL A 60 -21.31 -8.56 -18.31
C VAL A 60 -20.53 -9.70 -18.96
N VAL A 61 -20.68 -10.93 -18.45
CA VAL A 61 -20.00 -12.11 -19.01
C VAL A 61 -20.42 -12.37 -20.46
N LEU A 62 -21.71 -12.23 -20.77
CA LEU A 62 -22.23 -12.36 -22.13
C LEU A 62 -21.59 -11.33 -23.07
N GLY A 63 -21.50 -10.08 -22.63
CA GLY A 63 -20.83 -9.00 -23.34
C GLY A 63 -19.40 -9.37 -23.71
N PHE A 64 -18.62 -9.90 -22.76
CA PHE A 64 -17.26 -10.37 -23.02
C PHE A 64 -17.19 -11.61 -23.93
N ILE A 65 -18.08 -12.59 -23.78
CA ILE A 65 -18.14 -13.75 -24.69
C ILE A 65 -18.39 -13.28 -26.12
N LEU A 66 -19.33 -12.35 -26.32
CA LEU A 66 -19.62 -11.78 -27.63
C LEU A 66 -18.43 -10.99 -28.20
N LEU A 67 -17.76 -10.19 -27.37
CA LEU A 67 -16.55 -9.44 -27.76
C LEU A 67 -15.44 -10.37 -28.23
N PHE A 68 -15.08 -11.35 -27.41
CA PHE A 68 -14.03 -12.31 -27.74
C PHE A 68 -14.42 -13.16 -28.94
N THR A 69 -15.70 -13.45 -29.13
CA THR A 69 -16.15 -14.19 -30.33
C THR A 69 -16.06 -13.31 -31.57
N ALA A 70 -16.34 -12.01 -31.46
CA ALA A 70 -16.13 -11.06 -32.54
C ALA A 70 -14.64 -10.97 -32.93
N LEU A 71 -13.71 -11.07 -31.97
CA LEU A 71 -12.27 -11.03 -32.21
C LEU A 71 -11.71 -12.36 -32.76
N THR A 72 -12.10 -13.51 -32.21
CA THR A 72 -11.54 -14.82 -32.56
C THR A 72 -12.30 -15.55 -33.67
N GLY A 73 -13.58 -15.19 -33.88
CA GLY A 73 -14.50 -15.92 -34.74
C GLY A 73 -14.90 -17.30 -34.22
N ARG A 74 -14.51 -17.66 -32.98
CA ARG A 74 -14.67 -19.00 -32.39
C ARG A 74 -15.33 -18.93 -31.02
N LEU A 75 -16.63 -19.20 -30.97
CA LEU A 75 -17.44 -19.08 -29.75
C LEU A 75 -16.93 -19.95 -28.58
N HIS A 76 -16.56 -21.22 -28.82
CA HIS A 76 -16.09 -22.10 -27.74
C HIS A 76 -14.74 -21.64 -27.17
N LEU A 77 -13.86 -21.14 -28.03
CA LEU A 77 -12.59 -20.57 -27.59
C LEU A 77 -12.84 -19.33 -26.72
N SER A 78 -13.77 -18.47 -27.14
CA SER A 78 -14.17 -17.29 -26.38
C SER A 78 -14.81 -17.64 -25.02
N PHE A 79 -15.64 -18.67 -24.95
CA PHE A 79 -16.18 -19.17 -23.68
C PHE A 79 -15.04 -19.55 -22.73
N TRP A 80 -14.09 -20.39 -23.17
CA TRP A 80 -12.98 -20.82 -22.32
C TRP A 80 -12.05 -19.66 -21.94
N LEU A 81 -11.76 -18.74 -22.86
CA LEU A 81 -10.93 -17.56 -22.55
C LEU A 81 -11.60 -16.66 -21.51
N VAL A 82 -12.88 -16.33 -21.70
CA VAL A 82 -13.63 -15.49 -20.75
C VAL A 82 -13.80 -16.19 -19.41
N ALA A 83 -14.15 -17.48 -19.41
CA ALA A 83 -14.23 -18.28 -18.19
C ALA A 83 -12.89 -18.26 -17.43
N SER A 84 -11.77 -18.57 -18.08
CA SER A 84 -10.45 -18.57 -17.42
C SER A 84 -10.09 -17.22 -16.82
N ILE A 85 -10.35 -16.12 -17.54
CA ILE A 85 -10.08 -14.75 -17.04
C ILE A 85 -10.97 -14.42 -15.85
N CYS A 86 -12.28 -14.62 -15.97
CA CYS A 86 -13.24 -14.30 -14.90
C CYS A 86 -12.99 -15.15 -13.65
N LEU A 87 -12.69 -16.44 -13.80
CA LEU A 87 -12.39 -17.33 -12.68
C LEU A 87 -11.07 -17.00 -12.00
N ALA A 88 -10.04 -16.61 -12.77
CA ALA A 88 -8.79 -16.14 -12.19
C ALA A 88 -9.02 -14.89 -11.33
N PHE A 89 -9.77 -13.89 -11.83
CA PHE A 89 -10.08 -12.70 -11.04
C PHE A 89 -11.00 -12.99 -9.85
N GLY A 90 -12.01 -13.86 -10.00
CA GLY A 90 -12.87 -14.27 -8.89
C GLY A 90 -12.08 -14.96 -7.77
N LEU A 91 -11.13 -15.81 -8.14
CA LEU A 91 -10.23 -16.46 -7.19
C LEU A 91 -9.33 -15.45 -6.46
N VAL A 92 -8.67 -14.56 -7.22
CA VAL A 92 -7.83 -13.50 -6.64
C VAL A 92 -8.63 -12.59 -5.71
N SER A 93 -9.88 -12.26 -6.09
CA SER A 93 -10.78 -11.47 -5.25
C SER A 93 -11.10 -12.17 -3.93
N GLY A 94 -11.43 -13.46 -3.97
CA GLY A 94 -11.72 -14.25 -2.76
C GLY A 94 -10.53 -14.30 -1.80
N ILE A 95 -9.32 -14.57 -2.33
CA ILE A 95 -8.07 -14.54 -1.56
C ILE A 95 -7.87 -13.17 -0.90
N LYS A 96 -7.98 -12.10 -1.69
CA LYS A 96 -7.75 -10.74 -1.21
C LYS A 96 -8.76 -10.34 -0.14
N LEU A 97 -10.03 -10.73 -0.32
CA LEU A 97 -11.09 -10.47 0.64
C LEU A 97 -10.86 -11.18 1.97
N GLU A 98 -10.36 -12.42 1.93
CA GLU A 98 -10.04 -13.22 3.11
C GLU A 98 -8.88 -12.64 3.93
N ILE A 99 -7.84 -12.13 3.24
CA ILE A 99 -6.63 -11.61 3.89
C ILE A 99 -6.77 -10.16 4.33
N LEU A 100 -7.28 -9.30 3.43
CA LEU A 100 -7.26 -7.85 3.57
C LEU A 100 -8.64 -7.26 3.87
N GLY A 101 -9.70 -8.07 3.86
CA GLY A 101 -11.07 -7.58 4.05
C GLY A 101 -11.56 -6.68 2.91
N VAL A 102 -10.88 -6.67 1.75
CA VAL A 102 -11.21 -5.87 0.56
C VAL A 102 -11.07 -6.75 -0.70
N PRO A 103 -12.02 -6.72 -1.64
CA PRO A 103 -11.97 -7.56 -2.84
C PRO A 103 -10.93 -7.08 -3.86
N PHE A 104 -10.77 -7.85 -4.94
CA PHE A 104 -10.02 -7.39 -6.11
C PHE A 104 -10.74 -6.21 -6.78
N LEU A 105 -10.00 -5.16 -7.10
CA LEU A 105 -10.52 -3.91 -7.64
C LEU A 105 -9.77 -3.55 -8.94
N PRO A 106 -10.38 -2.79 -9.87
CA PRO A 106 -9.79 -2.51 -11.18
C PRO A 106 -8.38 -1.92 -11.13
N TRP A 107 -8.09 -1.13 -10.10
CA TRP A 107 -6.79 -0.49 -9.92
C TRP A 107 -5.71 -1.40 -9.33
N ASP A 108 -6.05 -2.60 -8.86
CA ASP A 108 -5.05 -3.62 -8.51
C ASP A 108 -4.24 -4.03 -9.75
N LEU A 109 -4.80 -3.88 -10.96
CA LEU A 109 -4.07 -4.08 -12.22
C LEU A 109 -2.94 -3.06 -12.42
N LEU A 110 -2.95 -1.93 -11.71
CA LEU A 110 -1.87 -0.95 -11.74
C LEU A 110 -0.72 -1.32 -10.78
N LEU A 111 -0.92 -2.26 -9.84
CA LEU A 111 0.06 -2.72 -8.85
C LEU A 111 1.04 -3.78 -9.41
N THR A 112 1.35 -3.72 -10.70
CA THR A 112 2.05 -4.75 -11.50
C THR A 112 3.40 -5.27 -10.96
N SER A 113 4.00 -4.61 -9.96
CA SER A 113 5.28 -5.00 -9.37
C SER A 113 5.19 -5.94 -8.15
N GLU A 114 4.01 -6.15 -7.57
CA GLU A 114 3.82 -6.74 -6.23
C GLU A 114 3.41 -8.23 -6.25
N THR A 115 3.19 -8.79 -7.45
CA THR A 115 2.59 -10.13 -7.66
C THR A 115 3.50 -11.32 -7.37
N LYS A 116 4.80 -11.12 -7.10
CA LYS A 116 5.73 -12.25 -6.85
C LYS A 116 5.62 -12.80 -5.43
N ASP A 117 5.31 -11.97 -4.44
CA ASP A 117 5.08 -12.44 -3.06
C ASP A 117 3.71 -13.11 -2.90
N MET A 118 2.80 -12.95 -3.88
CA MET A 118 1.50 -13.63 -3.93
C MET A 118 1.60 -15.17 -4.00
N ALA A 119 2.78 -15.73 -4.35
CA ALA A 119 2.97 -17.17 -4.45
C ALA A 119 2.83 -17.91 -3.11
N GLN A 120 3.20 -17.28 -1.99
CA GLN A 120 3.05 -17.87 -0.66
C GLN A 120 1.59 -17.89 -0.19
N TYR A 121 0.75 -17.02 -0.76
CA TYR A 121 -0.69 -17.01 -0.53
C TYR A 121 -1.43 -18.11 -1.32
N LEU A 122 -0.74 -18.78 -2.25
CA LEU A 122 -1.29 -19.91 -2.98
C LEU A 122 -1.34 -21.20 -2.15
N SER A 123 -0.65 -21.30 -1.01
CA SER A 123 -0.60 -22.54 -0.23
C SER A 123 -1.88 -22.89 0.53
N GLY A 124 -2.85 -21.96 0.63
CA GLY A 124 -4.21 -22.21 1.16
C GLY A 124 -5.30 -22.36 0.07
N LEU A 125 -4.95 -22.15 -1.20
CA LEU A 125 -5.92 -22.03 -2.30
C LEU A 125 -6.60 -23.32 -2.73
N LEU A 126 -5.98 -24.45 -2.42
CA LEU A 126 -6.47 -25.77 -2.80
C LEU A 126 -7.35 -26.37 -1.69
N ASN A 127 -8.27 -25.57 -1.16
CA ASN A 127 -9.28 -26.08 -0.24
C ASN A 127 -10.35 -26.88 -1.00
N PHE A 128 -11.11 -27.69 -0.27
CA PHE A 128 -12.13 -28.56 -0.85
C PHE A 128 -13.16 -27.79 -1.69
N THR A 129 -13.54 -26.57 -1.28
CA THR A 129 -14.51 -25.72 -1.98
C THR A 129 -14.00 -25.32 -3.37
N VAL A 130 -12.76 -24.83 -3.46
CA VAL A 130 -12.16 -24.42 -4.74
C VAL A 130 -11.98 -25.62 -5.67
N ILE A 131 -11.43 -26.73 -5.18
CA ILE A 131 -11.22 -27.95 -5.99
C ILE A 131 -12.55 -28.51 -6.50
N SER A 132 -13.53 -28.69 -5.60
CA SER A 132 -14.85 -29.21 -5.98
C SER A 132 -15.57 -28.28 -6.97
N GLY A 133 -15.44 -26.96 -6.78
CA GLY A 133 -15.95 -25.94 -7.69
C GLY A 133 -15.38 -26.09 -9.10
N PHE A 134 -14.05 -26.21 -9.26
CA PHE A 134 -13.42 -26.39 -10.56
C PHE A 134 -13.80 -27.72 -11.23
N ILE A 135 -13.88 -28.82 -10.47
CA ILE A 135 -14.29 -30.14 -11.01
C ILE A 135 -15.72 -30.08 -11.55
N ILE A 136 -16.65 -29.53 -10.76
CA ILE A 136 -18.05 -29.36 -11.16
C ILE A 136 -18.14 -28.42 -12.36
N PHE A 137 -17.38 -27.33 -12.37
CA PHE A 137 -17.30 -26.40 -13.50
C PHE A 137 -16.90 -27.08 -14.80
N ILE A 138 -15.82 -27.87 -14.79
CA ILE A 138 -15.36 -28.57 -15.99
C ILE A 138 -16.41 -29.60 -16.43
N ALA A 139 -16.93 -30.41 -15.51
CA ALA A 139 -17.93 -31.44 -15.83
C ALA A 139 -19.21 -30.85 -16.45
N VAL A 140 -19.77 -29.80 -15.83
CA VAL A 140 -20.98 -29.12 -16.31
C VAL A 140 -20.68 -28.33 -17.58
N SER A 141 -19.54 -27.65 -17.70
CA SER A 141 -19.17 -26.93 -18.93
C SER A 141 -19.02 -27.89 -20.11
N LEU A 142 -18.39 -29.05 -19.91
CA LEU A 142 -18.30 -30.09 -20.94
C LEU A 142 -19.68 -30.64 -21.30
N LEU A 143 -20.57 -30.85 -20.33
CA LEU A 143 -21.95 -31.27 -20.57
C LEU A 143 -22.75 -30.22 -21.36
N LEU A 144 -22.65 -28.94 -20.96
CA LEU A 144 -23.30 -27.81 -21.63
C LEU A 144 -22.79 -27.67 -23.07
N LEU A 145 -21.48 -27.77 -23.29
CA LEU A 145 -20.87 -27.70 -24.62
C LEU A 145 -21.15 -28.95 -25.48
N TYR A 146 -21.36 -30.13 -24.87
CA TYR A 146 -21.64 -31.40 -25.56
C TYR A 146 -23.12 -31.57 -25.96
N LYS A 147 -24.07 -31.15 -25.11
CA LYS A 147 -25.52 -31.30 -25.34
C LYS A 147 -26.08 -30.27 -26.33
N LEU A 148 -25.34 -29.20 -26.65
CA LEU A 148 -25.72 -28.20 -27.64
C LEU A 148 -25.10 -28.57 -29.00
N PRO A 149 -25.89 -28.64 -30.10
CA PRO A 149 -25.39 -29.11 -31.39
C PRO A 149 -24.19 -28.27 -31.84
N ARG A 150 -23.14 -28.94 -32.31
CA ARG A 150 -21.83 -28.36 -32.67
C ARG A 150 -21.97 -27.01 -33.38
N LEU A 151 -21.93 -25.92 -32.63
CA LEU A 151 -21.71 -24.56 -33.13
C LEU A 151 -20.22 -24.40 -33.46
N ALA A 152 -19.67 -25.32 -34.29
CA ALA A 152 -18.45 -25.09 -35.05
C ALA A 152 -18.72 -24.05 -36.16
N VAL A 153 -19.47 -23.00 -35.84
CA VAL A 153 -19.82 -21.91 -36.73
C VAL A 153 -18.66 -20.95 -36.71
N ARG A 154 -17.88 -20.97 -37.80
CA ARG A 154 -17.01 -19.84 -38.09
C ARG A 154 -17.90 -18.68 -38.50
N PHE A 155 -17.92 -17.63 -37.69
CA PHE A 155 -18.72 -16.45 -37.98
C PHE A 155 -18.08 -15.65 -39.11
N ARG A 156 -18.91 -15.23 -40.08
CA ARG A 156 -18.48 -14.29 -41.13
C ARG A 156 -18.22 -12.92 -40.52
N TRP A 157 -17.39 -12.10 -41.17
CA TRP A 157 -16.99 -10.79 -40.65
C TRP A 157 -18.18 -9.87 -40.31
N LYS A 158 -19.29 -9.90 -41.08
CA LYS A 158 -20.51 -9.13 -40.78
C LYS A 158 -21.20 -9.57 -39.48
N GLN A 159 -21.23 -10.88 -39.21
CA GLN A 159 -21.79 -11.42 -37.98
C GLN A 159 -20.90 -11.07 -36.78
N ARG A 160 -19.58 -11.14 -36.98
CA ARG A 160 -18.59 -10.71 -35.97
C ARG A 160 -18.74 -9.23 -35.63
N LEU A 161 -18.92 -8.37 -36.63
CA LEU A 161 -19.19 -6.95 -36.43
C LEU A 161 -20.49 -6.74 -35.63
N GLY A 162 -21.58 -7.43 -35.99
CA GLY A 162 -22.83 -7.37 -35.24
C GLY A 162 -22.69 -7.80 -33.78
N MET A 163 -21.95 -8.89 -33.52
CA MET A 163 -21.64 -9.34 -32.15
C MET A 163 -20.80 -8.32 -31.37
N GLY A 164 -19.83 -7.68 -32.03
CA GLY A 164 -19.03 -6.61 -31.44
C GLY A 164 -19.88 -5.40 -31.06
N ILE A 165 -20.80 -4.97 -31.93
CA ILE A 165 -21.72 -3.85 -31.66
C ILE A 165 -22.65 -4.19 -30.49
N VAL A 166 -23.26 -5.39 -30.48
CA VAL A 166 -24.13 -5.84 -29.39
C VAL A 166 -23.35 -5.95 -28.08
N SER A 167 -22.12 -6.47 -28.11
CA SER A 167 -21.24 -6.52 -26.95
C SER A 167 -20.97 -5.14 -26.37
N LEU A 168 -20.52 -4.20 -27.20
CA LEU A 168 -20.25 -2.82 -26.78
C LEU A 168 -21.52 -2.18 -26.21
N PHE A 169 -22.66 -2.36 -26.87
CA PHE A 169 -23.94 -1.85 -26.38
C PHE A 169 -24.28 -2.39 -24.98
N LEU A 170 -24.20 -3.70 -24.77
CA LEU A 170 -24.49 -4.31 -23.46
C LEU A 170 -23.52 -3.81 -22.38
N LEU A 171 -22.22 -3.75 -22.66
CA LEU A 171 -21.21 -3.29 -21.70
C LEU A 171 -21.39 -1.80 -21.38
N THR A 172 -21.72 -0.96 -22.37
CA THR A 172 -21.99 0.47 -22.15
C THR A 172 -23.26 0.70 -21.31
N LEU A 173 -24.32 -0.09 -21.52
CA LEU A 173 -25.55 -0.01 -20.72
C LEU A 173 -25.33 -0.35 -19.24
N ILE A 174 -24.35 -1.20 -18.94
CA ILE A 174 -23.97 -1.55 -17.56
C ILE A 174 -22.98 -0.55 -16.98
N TYR A 175 -22.03 -0.08 -17.78
CA TYR A 175 -21.04 0.89 -17.34
C TYR A 175 -21.68 2.24 -16.98
N ASN A 176 -22.59 2.75 -17.81
CA ASN A 176 -23.18 4.08 -17.66
C ASN A 176 -24.23 4.15 -16.52
N ASP A 177 -24.24 5.26 -15.78
CA ASP A 177 -25.19 5.59 -14.71
C ASP A 177 -26.33 6.54 -15.16
N GLY A 178 -26.41 6.84 -16.45
CA GLY A 178 -27.43 7.71 -17.04
C GLY A 178 -28.86 7.12 -17.11
N THR A 179 -29.74 7.82 -17.83
CA THR A 179 -31.19 7.53 -17.91
C THR A 179 -31.56 6.18 -18.53
N VAL A 180 -30.65 5.51 -19.24
CA VAL A 180 -30.84 4.20 -19.87
C VAL A 180 -29.95 3.13 -19.21
N SER A 181 -29.59 3.30 -17.92
CA SER A 181 -28.78 2.33 -17.20
C SER A 181 -29.57 1.10 -16.77
N LEU A 182 -29.05 -0.09 -17.07
CA LEU A 182 -29.63 -1.35 -16.57
C LEU A 182 -29.54 -1.46 -15.04
N LYS A 183 -28.56 -0.80 -14.42
CA LYS A 183 -28.39 -0.76 -12.96
C LYS A 183 -29.50 0.05 -12.31
N ASN A 184 -29.77 1.25 -12.84
CA ASN A 184 -30.86 2.11 -12.34
C ASN A 184 -32.23 1.45 -12.51
N LEU A 185 -32.48 0.78 -13.64
CA LEU A 185 -33.72 0.02 -13.87
C LEU A 185 -33.89 -1.15 -12.88
N ALA A 186 -32.78 -1.75 -12.43
CA ALA A 186 -32.75 -2.81 -11.45
C ALA A 186 -32.66 -2.31 -9.99
N ASN A 187 -32.63 -0.99 -9.76
CA ASN A 187 -32.38 -0.35 -8.45
C ASN A 187 -31.08 -0.82 -7.78
N ILE A 188 -30.03 -1.06 -8.58
CA ILE A 188 -28.70 -1.47 -8.14
C ILE A 188 -27.81 -0.23 -8.02
N HIS A 189 -27.22 -0.04 -6.83
CA HIS A 189 -26.38 1.11 -6.51
C HIS A 189 -24.97 0.68 -6.16
N ASN A 190 -23.99 1.54 -6.49
CA ASN A 190 -22.61 1.31 -6.14
C ASN A 190 -22.32 1.70 -4.69
N LEU A 191 -21.81 0.77 -3.90
CA LEU A 191 -21.37 1.03 -2.52
C LEU A 191 -19.89 1.42 -2.55
N ALA A 192 -19.59 2.63 -3.03
CA ALA A 192 -18.22 3.13 -3.22
C ALA A 192 -17.38 3.14 -1.93
N TRP A 193 -18.05 3.35 -0.80
CA TRP A 193 -17.50 3.46 0.54
C TRP A 193 -17.37 2.12 1.26
N ASP A 194 -17.94 1.04 0.72
CA ASP A 194 -17.85 -0.32 1.26
C ASP A 194 -17.81 -1.36 0.11
N GLN A 195 -16.62 -1.61 -0.43
CA GLN A 195 -16.37 -2.50 -1.56
C GLN A 195 -16.62 -3.96 -1.23
N THR A 196 -16.44 -4.33 0.04
CA THR A 196 -16.76 -5.68 0.51
C THR A 196 -18.26 -5.90 0.47
N GLU A 197 -19.04 -4.96 1.01
CA GLU A 197 -20.49 -5.03 0.92
C GLU A 197 -21.00 -4.85 -0.51
N ASN A 198 -20.30 -4.05 -1.34
CA ASN A 198 -20.57 -3.89 -2.76
C ASN A 198 -20.48 -5.22 -3.50
N VAL A 199 -19.42 -6.00 -3.30
CA VAL A 199 -19.26 -7.33 -3.91
C VAL A 199 -20.26 -8.33 -3.31
N ARG A 200 -20.49 -8.29 -2.00
CA ARG A 200 -21.46 -9.18 -1.33
C ARG A 200 -22.88 -8.99 -1.87
N THR A 201 -23.27 -7.74 -2.11
CA THR A 201 -24.61 -7.36 -2.59
C THR A 201 -24.73 -7.52 -4.11
N ASN A 202 -23.83 -6.89 -4.88
CA ASN A 202 -23.97 -6.74 -6.33
C ASN A 202 -23.27 -7.82 -7.16
N GLY A 203 -22.45 -8.67 -6.53
CA GLY A 203 -21.62 -9.67 -7.22
C GLY A 203 -20.33 -9.06 -7.80
N PHE A 204 -19.30 -9.89 -7.89
CA PHE A 204 -17.93 -9.46 -8.14
C PHE A 204 -17.71 -8.76 -9.48
N LEU A 205 -18.20 -9.35 -10.58
CA LEU A 205 -17.92 -8.82 -11.93
C LEU A 205 -18.65 -7.50 -12.18
N LEU A 206 -19.91 -7.40 -11.74
CA LEU A 206 -20.69 -6.18 -11.83
C LEU A 206 -20.06 -5.06 -11.00
N SER A 207 -19.70 -5.34 -9.74
CA SER A 207 -18.99 -4.39 -8.87
C SER A 207 -17.65 -3.96 -9.49
N THR A 208 -16.91 -4.88 -10.12
CA THR A 208 -15.68 -4.54 -10.83
C THR A 208 -15.93 -3.52 -11.95
N ILE A 209 -16.96 -3.73 -12.79
CA ILE A 209 -17.34 -2.76 -13.84
C ILE A 209 -17.78 -1.41 -13.24
N MET A 210 -18.55 -1.44 -12.15
CA MET A 210 -19.01 -0.24 -11.46
C MET A 210 -17.87 0.57 -10.84
N ASN A 211 -16.76 -0.09 -10.48
CA ASN A 211 -15.57 0.55 -9.91
C ASN A 211 -14.58 1.07 -10.95
N ILE A 212 -14.71 0.72 -12.25
CA ILE A 212 -13.81 1.22 -13.30
C ILE A 212 -13.81 2.76 -13.34
N GLN A 213 -14.95 3.39 -13.04
CA GLN A 213 -15.05 4.84 -13.02
C GLN A 213 -14.11 5.48 -11.98
N TYR A 214 -13.80 4.81 -10.87
CA TYR A 214 -12.91 5.33 -9.82
C TYR A 214 -11.43 5.30 -10.18
N LEU A 215 -11.07 4.75 -11.34
CA LEU A 215 -9.78 5.03 -11.97
C LEU A 215 -9.65 6.52 -12.32
N PHE A 216 -10.77 7.23 -12.49
CA PHE A 216 -10.85 8.65 -12.82
C PHE A 216 -11.80 9.35 -11.83
N LEU A 217 -11.24 9.98 -10.79
CA LEU A 217 -12.07 10.62 -9.76
C LEU A 217 -12.84 11.82 -10.30
N ASN A 218 -14.16 11.81 -10.10
CA ASN A 218 -15.05 12.89 -10.47
C ASN A 218 -14.79 14.13 -9.61
N GLN A 219 -14.99 15.31 -10.20
CA GLN A 219 -14.93 16.58 -9.50
C GLN A 219 -16.03 16.66 -8.42
N PRO A 220 -15.70 17.02 -7.18
CA PRO A 220 -16.68 17.15 -6.10
C PRO A 220 -17.53 18.41 -6.23
N ASP A 221 -18.73 18.36 -5.64
CA ASP A 221 -19.67 19.48 -5.66
C ASP A 221 -19.10 20.73 -4.97
N GLY A 222 -19.16 21.87 -5.65
CA GLY A 222 -18.68 23.16 -5.14
C GLY A 222 -17.16 23.36 -5.25
N TYR A 223 -16.44 22.47 -5.95
CA TYR A 223 -15.06 22.74 -6.35
C TYR A 223 -15.04 23.72 -7.53
N ASP A 224 -14.40 24.87 -7.30
CA ASP A 224 -14.01 25.82 -8.32
C ASP A 224 -12.81 26.65 -7.82
N GLU A 225 -12.17 27.40 -8.72
CA GLU A 225 -11.02 28.23 -8.38
C GLU A 225 -11.32 29.24 -7.26
N LYS A 226 -12.50 29.85 -7.28
CA LYS A 226 -12.89 30.89 -6.33
C LYS A 226 -13.05 30.31 -4.92
N SER A 227 -13.65 29.12 -4.80
CA SER A 227 -13.84 28.47 -3.51
C SER A 227 -12.52 28.04 -2.89
N ILE A 228 -11.57 27.53 -3.68
CA ILE A 228 -10.23 27.19 -3.20
C ILE A 228 -9.47 28.43 -2.74
N ARG A 229 -9.42 29.49 -3.56
CA ARG A 229 -8.72 30.74 -3.20
C ARG A 229 -9.31 31.39 -1.96
N ALA A 230 -10.64 31.41 -1.84
CA ALA A 230 -11.30 31.97 -0.66
C ALA A 230 -10.87 31.27 0.64
N VAL A 231 -10.70 29.95 0.61
CA VAL A 231 -10.15 29.22 1.76
C VAL A 231 -8.68 29.54 1.96
N ALA A 232 -7.86 29.49 0.89
CA ALA A 232 -6.42 29.75 1.00
C ALA A 232 -6.08 31.16 1.54
N GLU A 233 -6.88 32.18 1.20
CA GLU A 233 -6.70 33.56 1.65
C GLU A 233 -7.29 33.85 3.05
N SER A 234 -8.28 33.08 3.49
CA SER A 234 -8.99 33.34 4.76
C SER A 234 -8.43 32.57 5.96
N VAL A 235 -7.68 31.50 5.73
CA VAL A 235 -7.13 30.65 6.78
C VAL A 235 -5.92 31.35 7.43
N PRO A 236 -6.00 31.72 8.72
CA PRO A 236 -4.83 32.28 9.41
C PRO A 236 -3.74 31.21 9.60
N PRO A 237 -2.45 31.60 9.63
CA PRO A 237 -1.36 30.69 9.93
C PRO A 237 -1.55 29.99 11.28
N ALA A 238 -1.38 28.66 11.31
CA ALA A 238 -1.48 27.88 12.55
C ALA A 238 -0.28 28.11 13.48
N VAL A 239 0.82 28.63 12.94
CA VAL A 239 2.01 29.08 13.67
C VAL A 239 2.12 30.60 13.52
N PRO A 240 1.57 31.39 14.45
CA PRO A 240 1.56 32.86 14.35
C PRO A 240 2.96 33.48 14.46
N ALA A 241 3.85 32.84 15.20
CA ALA A 241 5.24 33.25 15.37
C ALA A 241 6.15 32.04 15.14
N VAL A 242 7.02 32.17 14.13
CA VAL A 242 8.02 31.15 13.82
C VAL A 242 9.03 31.10 14.96
N GLY A 243 9.30 29.92 15.50
CA GLY A 243 10.25 29.77 16.61
C GLY A 243 11.70 30.08 16.18
N ASP A 244 12.55 30.43 17.14
CA ASP A 244 13.98 30.67 16.86
C ASP A 244 14.75 29.37 16.60
N ARG A 245 14.30 28.25 17.20
CA ARG A 245 14.92 26.93 17.04
C ARG A 245 14.32 26.19 15.85
N LYS A 246 15.17 25.58 15.02
CA LYS A 246 14.77 24.61 14.00
C LYS A 246 15.11 23.20 14.50
N PRO A 247 14.17 22.49 15.16
CA PRO A 247 14.45 21.15 15.64
C PRO A 247 14.54 20.17 14.48
N ASN A 248 15.31 19.10 14.65
CA ASN A 248 15.15 17.88 13.87
C ASN A 248 13.75 17.31 14.13
N ILE A 249 13.09 16.84 13.07
CA ILE A 249 11.76 16.24 13.13
C ILE A 249 11.88 14.84 12.56
N ILE A 250 11.80 13.84 13.43
CA ILE A 250 11.95 12.44 13.08
C ILE A 250 10.60 11.75 13.27
N VAL A 251 10.13 11.11 12.21
CA VAL A 251 8.85 10.41 12.16
C VAL A 251 9.11 8.97 11.80
N VAL A 252 8.76 8.05 12.70
CA VAL A 252 8.94 6.61 12.53
C VAL A 252 7.59 5.93 12.49
N LEU A 253 7.25 5.41 11.32
CA LEU A 253 6.18 4.44 11.12
C LEU A 253 6.75 3.05 11.42
N SER A 254 6.32 2.47 12.54
CA SER A 254 6.69 1.10 12.91
C SER A 254 5.63 0.12 12.38
N GLU A 255 6.05 -0.73 11.45
CA GLU A 255 5.20 -1.69 10.75
C GLU A 255 4.39 -2.57 11.71
N SER A 256 3.07 -2.58 11.53
CA SER A 256 2.12 -3.37 12.32
C SER A 256 2.28 -3.17 13.84
N PHE A 257 2.75 -1.99 14.29
CA PHE A 257 3.01 -1.71 15.70
C PHE A 257 1.71 -1.45 16.48
N TRP A 258 1.38 -2.35 17.39
CA TRP A 258 0.20 -2.30 18.25
C TRP A 258 0.53 -2.97 19.58
N ASP A 259 0.08 -2.34 20.67
CA ASP A 259 0.33 -2.85 22.01
C ASP A 259 -0.61 -4.04 22.32
N ALA A 260 -0.12 -5.27 22.14
CA ALA A 260 -0.89 -6.48 22.42
C ALA A 260 -1.17 -6.69 23.92
N THR A 261 -0.48 -6.00 24.83
CA THR A 261 -0.70 -6.13 26.28
C THR A 261 -2.03 -5.53 26.72
N GLN A 262 -2.65 -4.69 25.89
CA GLN A 262 -3.99 -4.15 26.14
C GLN A 262 -5.10 -5.21 26.08
N VAL A 263 -4.83 -6.41 25.54
CA VAL A 263 -5.78 -7.51 25.50
C VAL A 263 -5.92 -8.13 26.88
N LYS A 264 -6.95 -7.73 27.62
CA LYS A 264 -7.20 -8.17 29.01
C LYS A 264 -7.25 -9.69 29.23
N GLY A 265 -7.55 -10.47 28.18
CA GLY A 265 -7.59 -11.93 28.23
C GLY A 265 -6.24 -12.62 28.09
N LEU A 266 -5.17 -11.88 27.76
CA LEU A 266 -3.83 -12.43 27.54
C LEU A 266 -2.89 -12.08 28.69
N THR A 267 -1.92 -12.94 28.92
CA THR A 267 -0.78 -12.67 29.81
C THR A 267 0.51 -13.10 29.12
N PHE A 268 1.50 -12.20 29.14
CA PHE A 268 2.80 -12.38 28.53
C PHE A 268 3.82 -12.73 29.61
N SER A 269 4.77 -13.64 29.33
CA SER A 269 5.82 -14.03 30.30
C SER A 269 6.72 -12.86 30.71
N ARG A 270 6.83 -11.84 29.84
CA ARG A 270 7.41 -10.52 30.11
C ARG A 270 6.76 -9.50 29.18
N ASP A 271 6.88 -8.23 29.54
CA ASP A 271 6.42 -7.12 28.71
C ASP A 271 7.16 -7.10 27.36
N PRO A 272 6.47 -7.16 26.20
CA PRO A 272 7.08 -7.00 24.89
C PRO A 272 7.49 -5.55 24.55
N LEU A 273 6.98 -4.56 25.28
CA LEU A 273 7.13 -3.12 24.98
C LEU A 273 7.53 -2.27 26.22
N PRO A 274 8.52 -2.70 27.04
CA PRO A 274 8.80 -2.05 28.31
C PRO A 274 9.25 -0.60 28.17
N PHE A 275 10.05 -0.26 27.15
CA PHE A 275 10.54 1.11 26.98
C PHE A 275 9.44 2.03 26.43
N TYR A 276 8.60 1.54 25.52
CA TYR A 276 7.41 2.24 25.08
C TYR A 276 6.44 2.53 26.24
N HIS A 277 6.17 1.56 27.12
CA HIS A 277 5.36 1.77 28.32
C HIS A 277 5.98 2.78 29.28
N GLU A 278 7.31 2.77 29.45
CA GLU A 278 8.01 3.80 30.21
C GLU A 278 7.78 5.20 29.62
N LEU A 279 7.98 5.38 28.31
CA LEU A 279 7.85 6.67 27.66
C LEU A 279 6.41 7.20 27.66
N THR A 280 5.42 6.36 27.38
CA THR A 280 4.00 6.77 27.40
C THR A 280 3.52 7.21 28.79
N SER A 281 4.21 6.78 29.85
CA SER A 281 3.95 7.26 31.21
C SER A 281 4.43 8.71 31.44
N LYS A 282 5.44 9.18 30.69
CA LYS A 282 6.10 10.48 30.87
C LYS A 282 5.76 11.50 29.77
N TYR A 283 5.65 11.05 28.53
CA TYR A 283 5.53 11.87 27.33
C TYR A 283 4.14 11.79 26.70
N THR A 284 3.88 12.74 25.80
CA THR A 284 2.65 12.78 24.99
C THR A 284 2.48 11.50 24.20
N SER A 285 1.33 10.86 24.34
CA SER A 285 1.02 9.59 23.68
C SER A 285 -0.48 9.45 23.42
N GLY A 286 -0.89 8.50 22.60
CA GLY A 286 -2.29 8.35 22.25
C GLY A 286 -2.52 7.37 21.12
N THR A 287 -3.55 7.62 20.32
CA THR A 287 -3.89 6.75 19.18
C THR A 287 -4.19 7.55 17.92
N LEU A 288 -3.87 6.96 16.77
CA LEU A 288 -4.33 7.41 15.46
C LEU A 288 -5.46 6.49 14.96
N LEU A 289 -6.49 7.05 14.35
CA LEU A 289 -7.50 6.25 13.63
C LEU A 289 -6.99 5.95 12.22
N SER A 290 -6.31 4.82 12.06
CA SER A 290 -5.78 4.38 10.78
C SER A 290 -6.89 4.20 9.73
N PRO A 291 -6.64 4.56 8.46
CA PRO A 291 -7.51 4.18 7.36
C PRO A 291 -7.39 2.69 6.99
N GLN A 292 -6.47 1.95 7.60
CA GLN A 292 -6.09 0.60 7.21
C GLN A 292 -6.16 -0.42 8.36
N PHE A 293 -6.27 -1.68 7.98
CA PHE A 293 -6.12 -2.86 8.83
C PHE A 293 -5.30 -3.93 8.07
N GLY A 294 -4.31 -4.54 8.72
CA GLY A 294 -3.58 -5.71 8.19
C GLY A 294 -2.72 -5.50 6.94
N GLY A 295 -2.67 -4.30 6.37
CA GLY A 295 -1.85 -3.94 5.21
C GLY A 295 -2.14 -2.52 4.73
N GLY A 296 -1.47 -2.08 3.66
CA GLY A 296 -1.75 -0.77 3.04
C GLY A 296 -1.00 0.40 3.66
N THR A 297 0.16 0.15 4.27
CA THR A 297 1.06 1.14 4.90
C THR A 297 1.21 2.44 4.12
N ALA A 298 1.38 2.36 2.78
CA ALA A 298 1.48 3.54 1.90
C ALA A 298 0.30 4.52 2.01
N ASN A 299 -0.90 4.04 2.35
CA ASN A 299 -2.07 4.89 2.57
C ASN A 299 -1.98 5.66 3.89
N VAL A 300 -1.38 5.07 4.92
CA VAL A 300 -1.15 5.74 6.20
C VAL A 300 -0.02 6.76 6.05
N GLU A 301 1.06 6.40 5.35
CA GLU A 301 2.13 7.35 4.99
C GLU A 301 1.59 8.54 4.21
N PHE A 302 0.74 8.27 3.21
CA PHE A 302 0.09 9.30 2.41
C PHE A 302 -0.68 10.30 3.29
N GLU A 303 -1.48 9.80 4.23
CA GLU A 303 -2.19 10.67 5.17
C GLU A 303 -1.20 11.46 6.04
N VAL A 304 -0.24 10.79 6.69
CA VAL A 304 0.72 11.43 7.61
C VAL A 304 1.52 12.51 6.92
N LEU A 305 2.05 12.25 5.72
CA LEU A 305 2.98 13.14 5.02
C LEU A 305 2.28 14.31 4.33
N THR A 306 1.11 14.07 3.73
CA THR A 306 0.47 15.08 2.86
C THR A 306 -0.70 15.78 3.54
N GLY A 307 -1.24 15.21 4.61
CA GLY A 307 -2.49 15.67 5.22
C GLY A 307 -3.74 15.40 4.38
N ASN A 308 -3.62 14.71 3.24
CA ASN A 308 -4.78 14.24 2.47
C ASN A 308 -5.35 12.97 3.09
N SER A 309 -6.67 12.85 3.19
CA SER A 309 -7.32 11.68 3.75
C SER A 309 -7.72 10.64 2.70
N MET A 310 -7.52 9.37 3.04
CA MET A 310 -8.08 8.23 2.33
C MET A 310 -9.61 8.22 2.35
N ARG A 311 -10.25 8.94 3.28
CA ARG A 311 -11.71 8.98 3.43
C ARG A 311 -12.42 9.72 2.28
N PHE A 312 -11.68 10.49 1.47
CA PHE A 312 -12.20 11.10 0.24
C PHE A 312 -11.77 10.37 -1.03
N LEU A 313 -11.05 9.26 -0.89
CA LEU A 313 -10.61 8.43 -2.01
C LEU A 313 -11.42 7.12 -2.03
N PRO A 314 -11.51 6.45 -3.19
CA PRO A 314 -12.22 5.18 -3.31
C PRO A 314 -11.63 4.16 -2.33
N GLN A 315 -12.47 3.44 -1.60
CA GLN A 315 -11.97 2.45 -0.64
C GLN A 315 -11.17 1.36 -1.37
N GLY A 316 -10.00 1.03 -0.84
CA GLY A 316 -9.07 0.07 -1.43
C GLY A 316 -8.10 0.69 -2.45
N SER A 317 -8.20 1.99 -2.72
CA SER A 317 -7.20 2.72 -3.50
C SER A 317 -5.83 2.75 -2.81
N ILE A 318 -4.77 2.82 -3.62
CA ILE A 318 -3.40 3.07 -3.19
C ILE A 318 -2.93 4.34 -3.92
N PRO A 319 -3.00 5.53 -3.27
CA PRO A 319 -2.77 6.80 -3.94
C PRO A 319 -1.38 6.91 -4.56
N TYR A 320 -0.37 6.31 -3.93
CA TYR A 320 1.00 6.27 -4.42
C TYR A 320 1.10 5.73 -5.86
N ASN A 321 0.37 4.65 -6.17
CA ASN A 321 0.40 4.02 -7.48
C ASN A 321 -0.58 4.67 -8.46
N GLN A 322 -1.68 5.22 -7.96
CA GLN A 322 -2.83 5.61 -8.79
C GLN A 322 -2.89 7.10 -9.06
N TYR A 323 -2.58 7.92 -8.06
CA TYR A 323 -2.94 9.34 -8.05
C TYR A 323 -1.73 10.27 -7.91
N VAL A 324 -0.64 9.85 -7.23
CA VAL A 324 0.59 10.65 -7.06
C VAL A 324 1.45 10.59 -8.33
N THR A 325 0.94 11.22 -9.39
CA THR A 325 1.56 11.25 -10.72
C THR A 325 2.45 12.48 -10.94
N HIS A 326 2.22 13.54 -10.16
CA HIS A 326 2.88 14.83 -10.16
C HIS A 326 3.19 15.28 -8.73
N GLU A 327 3.70 16.50 -8.58
CA GLU A 327 4.06 17.10 -7.29
C GLU A 327 2.85 17.24 -6.37
N VAL A 328 2.94 16.71 -5.14
CA VAL A 328 1.93 16.83 -4.09
C VAL A 328 2.67 17.34 -2.86
N ASP A 329 2.34 18.53 -2.40
CA ASP A 329 3.07 19.12 -1.27
C ASP A 329 2.85 18.27 -0.01
N SER A 330 3.92 18.06 0.73
CA SER A 330 3.96 17.26 1.94
C SER A 330 4.75 18.01 3.00
N ILE A 331 4.72 17.55 4.26
CA ILE A 331 5.58 18.10 5.31
C ILE A 331 7.07 18.08 4.90
N ALA A 332 7.51 17.09 4.10
CA ALA A 332 8.87 17.05 3.56
C ALA A 332 9.12 18.25 2.64
N GLY A 333 8.27 18.47 1.63
CA GLY A 333 8.39 19.62 0.73
C GLY A 333 8.33 20.96 1.46
N ILE A 334 7.41 21.09 2.43
CA ILE A 334 7.27 22.27 3.29
C ILE A 334 8.56 22.56 4.05
N LEU A 335 9.16 21.55 4.68
CA LEU A 335 10.38 21.71 5.49
C LEU A 335 11.64 21.87 4.62
N THR A 336 11.73 21.19 3.47
CA THR A 336 12.82 21.36 2.50
C THR A 336 12.93 22.83 2.06
N ARG A 337 11.80 23.47 1.75
CA ARG A 337 11.76 24.92 1.42
C ARG A 337 12.17 25.81 2.59
N GLN A 338 12.14 25.32 3.82
CA GLN A 338 12.58 26.02 5.03
C GLN A 338 14.04 25.73 5.41
N GLY A 339 14.77 25.03 4.53
CA GLY A 339 16.19 24.70 4.69
C GLY A 339 16.46 23.44 5.49
N TYR A 340 15.48 22.55 5.60
CA TYR A 340 15.71 21.21 6.15
C TYR A 340 16.26 20.27 5.08
N THR A 341 17.06 19.28 5.49
CA THR A 341 17.29 18.10 4.65
C THR A 341 16.19 17.08 4.92
N SER A 342 15.28 16.89 3.97
CA SER A 342 14.19 15.92 4.10
C SER A 342 14.60 14.55 3.56
N THR A 343 14.70 13.54 4.42
CA THR A 343 15.13 12.17 4.07
C THR A 343 14.02 11.16 4.32
N ALA A 344 13.64 10.41 3.28
CA ALA A 344 12.81 9.22 3.40
C ALA A 344 13.70 7.98 3.57
N ILE A 345 13.39 7.12 4.53
CA ILE A 345 14.07 5.85 4.79
C ILE A 345 13.03 4.74 4.70
N ASN A 346 13.24 3.78 3.81
CA ASN A 346 12.33 2.66 3.64
C ASN A 346 13.08 1.33 3.69
N ALA A 347 12.68 0.46 4.62
CA ALA A 347 13.31 -0.85 4.85
C ALA A 347 12.94 -1.91 3.79
N PHE A 348 12.37 -1.48 2.66
CA PHE A 348 12.00 -2.33 1.54
C PHE A 348 12.47 -1.76 0.20
N HIS A 349 12.16 -2.48 -0.88
CA HIS A 349 12.60 -2.15 -2.22
C HIS A 349 12.08 -0.80 -2.72
N SER A 350 12.96 0.00 -3.34
CA SER A 350 12.65 1.32 -3.90
C SER A 350 11.49 1.38 -4.91
N TRP A 351 11.21 0.26 -5.59
CA TRP A 351 10.16 0.15 -6.60
C TRP A 351 8.79 -0.20 -6.00
N PHE A 352 8.73 -0.68 -4.75
CA PHE A 352 7.48 -1.06 -4.10
C PHE A 352 6.59 0.18 -3.87
N TYR A 353 5.29 0.08 -4.12
CA TYR A 353 4.35 1.21 -4.17
C TYR A 353 4.83 2.42 -5.00
N ASN A 354 5.68 2.21 -6.01
CA ASN A 354 6.25 3.31 -6.80
C ASN A 354 7.00 4.37 -5.94
N SER A 355 7.52 3.96 -4.77
CA SER A 355 8.10 4.84 -3.74
C SER A 355 9.17 5.79 -4.27
N LYS A 356 10.04 5.32 -5.18
CA LYS A 356 11.08 6.15 -5.81
C LYS A 356 10.53 7.45 -6.41
N LYS A 357 9.39 7.38 -7.09
CA LYS A 357 8.78 8.56 -7.74
C LYS A 357 7.91 9.34 -6.76
N VAL A 358 7.27 8.64 -5.83
CA VAL A 358 6.37 9.26 -4.84
C VAL A 358 7.15 10.16 -3.87
N TYR A 359 8.24 9.69 -3.27
CA TYR A 359 9.03 10.52 -2.36
C TYR A 359 9.65 11.73 -3.07
N GLU A 360 10.04 11.59 -4.34
CA GLU A 360 10.44 12.73 -5.17
C GLU A 360 9.28 13.73 -5.32
N ASN A 361 8.08 13.24 -5.70
CA ASN A 361 6.88 14.05 -5.86
C ASN A 361 6.39 14.72 -4.56
N PHE A 362 6.73 14.15 -3.40
CA PHE A 362 6.45 14.73 -2.08
C PHE A 362 7.46 15.80 -1.63
N GLY A 363 8.54 16.00 -2.38
CA GLY A 363 9.53 17.03 -2.08
C GLY A 363 10.59 16.61 -1.07
N PHE A 364 10.84 15.30 -0.92
CA PHE A 364 12.02 14.83 -0.19
C PHE A 364 13.31 15.21 -0.93
N SER A 365 14.37 15.45 -0.18
CA SER A 365 15.74 15.65 -0.69
C SER A 365 16.46 14.33 -0.93
N LYS A 366 16.17 13.31 -0.12
CA LYS A 366 16.83 12.00 -0.21
C LYS A 366 15.83 10.87 -0.02
N PHE A 367 16.04 9.76 -0.72
CA PHE A 367 15.33 8.51 -0.48
C PHE A 367 16.30 7.34 -0.34
N ILE A 368 16.42 6.80 0.87
CA ILE A 368 17.28 5.66 1.21
C ILE A 368 16.40 4.41 1.33
N SER A 369 16.43 3.57 0.31
CA SER A 369 15.73 2.28 0.31
C SER A 369 16.65 1.11 0.71
N GLN A 370 16.09 -0.08 0.91
CA GLN A 370 16.83 -1.30 1.29
C GLN A 370 18.07 -1.55 0.41
N GLU A 371 18.02 -1.21 -0.88
CA GLU A 371 19.14 -1.37 -1.80
C GLU A 371 20.43 -0.61 -1.39
N PHE A 372 20.33 0.39 -0.52
CA PHE A 372 21.46 1.19 -0.01
C PHE A 372 21.92 0.78 1.40
N MET A 373 21.20 -0.12 2.06
CA MET A 373 21.40 -0.49 3.46
C MET A 373 22.28 -1.74 3.61
N ALA A 374 22.77 -1.97 4.83
CA ALA A 374 23.41 -3.25 5.13
C ALA A 374 22.36 -4.37 5.15
N PRO A 375 22.68 -5.59 4.70
CA PRO A 375 21.78 -6.75 4.72
C PRO A 375 21.66 -7.33 6.15
N ASP A 376 21.17 -6.53 7.10
CA ASP A 376 20.93 -6.95 8.49
C ASP A 376 19.45 -7.30 8.70
N TYR A 377 19.16 -8.60 8.79
CA TYR A 377 17.80 -9.14 8.82
C TYR A 377 17.42 -9.67 10.20
N GLU A 378 16.14 -9.60 10.51
CA GLU A 378 15.51 -10.30 11.64
C GLU A 378 14.26 -11.00 11.10
N GLY A 379 14.31 -12.33 11.05
CA GLY A 379 13.39 -13.10 10.21
C GLY A 379 13.59 -12.80 8.71
N PRO A 380 12.52 -12.66 7.90
CA PRO A 380 12.63 -12.45 6.46
C PRO A 380 12.89 -11.00 6.02
N TYR A 381 12.78 -10.03 6.93
CA TYR A 381 12.84 -8.59 6.61
C TYR A 381 14.03 -7.90 7.29
N LEU A 382 14.40 -6.73 6.76
CA LEU A 382 15.43 -5.89 7.39
C LEU A 382 15.03 -5.58 8.82
N ALA A 383 15.99 -5.71 9.73
CA ALA A 383 15.77 -5.50 11.15
C ALA A 383 15.57 -4.01 11.47
N ASP A 384 14.71 -3.71 12.44
CA ASP A 384 14.40 -2.33 12.86
C ASP A 384 15.66 -1.59 13.36
N ARG A 385 16.65 -2.34 13.88
CA ARG A 385 17.97 -1.81 14.28
C ARG A 385 18.76 -1.21 13.13
N GLU A 386 18.64 -1.72 11.90
CA GLU A 386 19.28 -1.12 10.73
C GLU A 386 18.54 0.17 10.33
N VAL A 387 17.22 0.23 10.46
CA VAL A 387 16.45 1.47 10.23
C VAL A 387 16.85 2.55 11.23
N ALA A 388 16.95 2.22 12.53
CA ALA A 388 17.47 3.15 13.54
C ALA A 388 18.86 3.67 13.19
N LYS A 389 19.75 2.79 12.69
CA LYS A 389 21.08 3.19 12.25
C LYS A 389 21.02 4.17 11.09
N GLN A 390 20.15 3.95 10.09
CA GLN A 390 19.99 4.86 8.96
C GLN A 390 19.44 6.23 9.39
N ILE A 391 18.53 6.30 10.36
CA ILE A 391 18.03 7.56 10.91
C ILE A 391 19.17 8.35 11.56
N ILE A 392 19.97 7.68 12.39
CA ILE A 392 21.12 8.29 13.08
C ILE A 392 22.20 8.73 12.07
N ASP A 393 22.54 7.86 11.11
CA ASP A 393 23.52 8.15 10.05
C ASP A 393 23.07 9.36 9.21
N ALA A 394 21.79 9.42 8.83
CA ALA A 394 21.23 10.53 8.05
C ALA A 394 21.25 11.86 8.81
N SER A 395 20.88 11.85 10.10
CA SER A 395 20.92 13.05 10.94
C SER A 395 22.36 13.54 11.19
N THR A 396 23.29 12.63 11.43
CA THR A 396 24.70 12.98 11.70
C THR A 396 25.43 13.50 10.45
N ALA A 397 25.00 13.08 9.25
CA ALA A 397 25.60 13.51 8.00
C ALA A 397 25.16 14.92 7.55
N SER A 398 24.09 15.46 8.15
CA SER A 398 23.57 16.80 7.87
C SER A 398 24.26 17.84 8.75
N SER A 399 24.37 19.08 8.25
CA SER A 399 24.88 20.21 9.04
C SER A 399 23.78 21.18 9.48
N GLY A 400 22.55 20.91 9.06
CA GLY A 400 21.36 21.71 9.34
C GLY A 400 20.23 20.84 9.88
N PRO A 401 19.03 21.41 10.08
CA PRO A 401 17.92 20.66 10.65
C PRO A 401 17.44 19.58 9.67
N ASP A 402 17.07 18.42 10.21
CA ASP A 402 16.61 17.29 9.41
C ASP A 402 15.12 17.01 9.59
N PHE A 403 14.46 16.67 8.48
CA PHE A 403 13.19 15.98 8.53
C PHE A 403 13.42 14.55 8.06
N ILE A 404 13.23 13.57 8.95
CA ILE A 404 13.44 12.16 8.60
C ILE A 404 12.10 11.44 8.75
N PHE A 405 11.60 10.89 7.66
CA PHE A 405 10.49 9.94 7.67
C PHE A 405 11.03 8.54 7.43
N ALA A 406 10.81 7.63 8.36
CA ALA A 406 11.27 6.25 8.25
C ALA A 406 10.10 5.28 8.44
N ASN A 407 10.02 4.24 7.60
CA ASN A 407 9.17 3.09 7.84
C ASN A 407 10.02 1.83 8.10
N THR A 408 9.44 0.87 8.82
CA THR A 408 10.08 -0.42 9.11
C THR A 408 9.38 -1.57 8.37
N MET A 409 9.95 -2.78 8.45
CA MET A 409 9.38 -4.00 7.85
C MET A 409 9.47 -5.24 8.74
N GLN A 410 10.26 -5.21 9.82
CA GLN A 410 10.60 -6.40 10.61
C GLN A 410 9.37 -7.18 11.07
N ASN A 411 8.35 -6.46 11.54
CA ASN A 411 7.15 -7.07 12.10
C ASN A 411 6.03 -7.32 11.07
N HIS A 412 6.29 -7.14 9.77
CA HIS A 412 5.32 -7.32 8.69
C HIS A 412 4.75 -8.75 8.63
N TYR A 413 3.50 -8.90 8.18
CA TYR A 413 2.84 -10.19 7.92
C TYR A 413 3.66 -11.11 6.98
N HIS A 414 3.61 -12.45 7.02
CA HIS A 414 2.79 -13.36 7.84
C HIS A 414 3.43 -13.70 9.20
N TYR A 415 2.61 -14.12 10.15
CA TYR A 415 3.06 -14.66 11.44
C TYR A 415 2.93 -16.19 11.40
N TYR A 416 4.06 -16.89 11.51
CA TYR A 416 4.13 -18.34 11.45
C TYR A 416 5.24 -18.87 12.36
N PRO A 417 5.15 -20.12 12.84
CA PRO A 417 6.20 -20.74 13.63
C PRO A 417 7.55 -20.71 12.89
N GLY A 418 8.58 -20.14 13.51
CA GLY A 418 9.91 -20.01 12.91
C GLY A 418 10.10 -18.77 12.02
N LYS A 419 9.18 -17.79 12.02
CA LYS A 419 9.40 -16.47 11.41
C LYS A 419 10.68 -15.83 11.95
N PHE A 420 10.83 -15.84 13.28
CA PHE A 420 12.05 -15.46 13.98
C PHE A 420 12.81 -16.71 14.40
N LYS A 421 14.11 -16.55 14.71
CA LYS A 421 14.97 -17.66 15.16
C LYS A 421 14.37 -18.38 16.37
N GLU A 422 13.79 -17.62 17.29
CA GLU A 422 13.13 -18.11 18.50
C GLU A 422 12.11 -17.08 18.99
N ASN A 423 10.95 -17.56 19.47
CA ASN A 423 10.00 -16.74 20.21
C ASN A 423 10.32 -16.86 21.71
N THR A 424 10.69 -15.76 22.34
CA THR A 424 11.17 -15.69 23.73
C THR A 424 10.12 -15.18 24.71
N ILE A 425 8.92 -14.87 24.22
CA ILE A 425 7.79 -14.39 25.01
C ILE A 425 6.70 -15.45 24.90
N GLU A 426 6.35 -16.05 26.03
CA GLU A 426 5.23 -16.98 26.10
C GLU A 426 3.93 -16.21 26.33
N VAL A 427 2.86 -16.63 25.65
CA VAL A 427 1.52 -16.06 25.79
C VAL A 427 0.56 -17.10 26.37
N THR A 428 -0.17 -16.70 27.40
CA THR A 428 -1.23 -17.49 28.05
C THR A 428 -2.57 -16.76 27.97
N GLY A 429 -3.68 -17.49 28.14
CA GLY A 429 -5.04 -16.99 27.93
C GLY A 429 -5.65 -17.33 26.56
N VAL A 430 -4.85 -17.94 25.68
CA VAL A 430 -5.24 -18.45 24.36
C VAL A 430 -4.49 -19.75 24.08
N SER A 431 -4.97 -20.58 23.15
CA SER A 431 -4.35 -21.86 22.79
C SER A 431 -4.26 -22.06 21.27
N GLY A 432 -3.64 -23.17 20.85
CA GLY A 432 -3.55 -23.55 19.43
C GLY A 432 -2.78 -22.54 18.58
N GLU A 433 -3.26 -22.32 17.36
CA GLU A 433 -2.68 -21.41 16.38
C GLU A 433 -2.62 -19.97 16.91
N SER A 434 -3.69 -19.50 17.54
CA SER A 434 -3.79 -18.15 18.09
C SER A 434 -2.70 -17.88 19.15
N LYS A 435 -2.31 -18.87 19.97
CA LYS A 435 -1.14 -18.76 20.86
C LYS A 435 0.15 -18.50 20.07
N GLY A 436 0.43 -19.32 19.05
CA GLY A 436 1.63 -19.17 18.22
C GLY A 436 1.68 -17.84 17.46
N LEU A 437 0.53 -17.33 17.01
CA LEU A 437 0.41 -16.02 16.36
C LEU A 437 0.79 -14.88 17.32
N PHE A 438 0.23 -14.86 18.53
CA PHE A 438 0.56 -13.83 19.53
C PHE A 438 2.00 -13.91 20.02
N GLU A 439 2.56 -15.11 20.22
CA GLU A 439 3.97 -15.27 20.60
C GLU A 439 4.92 -14.76 19.52
N THR A 440 4.62 -15.08 18.26
CA THR A 440 5.42 -14.60 17.11
C THR A 440 5.30 -13.08 16.95
N TYR A 441 4.10 -12.53 17.12
CA TYR A 441 3.88 -11.09 17.08
C TYR A 441 4.63 -10.37 18.21
N ALA A 442 4.52 -10.87 19.45
CA ALA A 442 5.21 -10.31 20.61
C ALA A 442 6.73 -10.37 20.47
N GLN A 443 7.27 -11.43 19.85
CA GLN A 443 8.69 -11.51 19.54
C GLN A 443 9.14 -10.40 18.58
N GLY A 444 8.31 -10.05 17.58
CA GLY A 444 8.59 -8.96 16.65
C GLY A 444 8.57 -7.58 17.31
N LEU A 445 7.66 -7.35 18.27
CA LEU A 445 7.55 -6.09 19.03
C LEU A 445 8.84 -5.70 19.77
N LEU A 446 9.66 -6.68 20.17
CA LEU A 446 10.95 -6.41 20.82
C LEU A 446 11.90 -5.58 19.94
N GLY A 447 11.84 -5.73 18.60
CA GLY A 447 12.64 -4.92 17.69
C GLY A 447 12.21 -3.46 17.64
N ALA A 448 10.90 -3.23 17.63
CA ALA A 448 10.33 -1.88 17.66
C ALA A 448 10.67 -1.15 18.97
N ASP A 449 10.57 -1.84 20.12
CA ASP A 449 10.94 -1.28 21.43
C ASP A 449 12.44 -0.96 21.52
N ASP A 450 13.31 -1.86 21.02
CA ASP A 450 14.77 -1.63 20.96
C ASP A 450 15.13 -0.48 20.01
N MET A 451 14.46 -0.37 18.86
CA MET A 451 14.63 0.74 17.93
C MET A 451 14.28 2.07 18.60
N LEU A 452 13.10 2.16 19.23
CA LEU A 452 12.66 3.34 19.97
C LEU A 452 13.67 3.72 21.06
N LYS A 453 14.17 2.73 21.81
CA LYS A 453 15.20 2.92 22.82
C LYS A 453 16.50 3.48 22.26
N ARG A 454 17.00 2.93 21.16
CA ARG A 454 18.23 3.41 20.50
C ARG A 454 18.10 4.86 20.05
N LEU A 455 16.98 5.21 19.42
CA LEU A 455 16.74 6.55 18.92
C LEU A 455 16.65 7.56 20.07
N VAL A 456 15.82 7.28 21.08
CA VAL A 456 15.69 8.18 22.25
C VAL A 456 17.02 8.34 22.97
N THR A 457 17.74 7.24 23.23
CA THR A 457 19.07 7.30 23.88
C THR A 457 20.06 8.13 23.07
N HIS A 458 20.05 8.01 21.74
CA HIS A 458 20.94 8.79 20.88
C HIS A 458 20.61 10.28 20.94
N PHE A 459 19.34 10.66 20.69
CA PHE A 459 18.94 12.07 20.61
C PHE A 459 18.85 12.76 21.98
N GLU A 460 18.67 12.02 23.07
CA GLU A 460 18.77 12.55 24.44
C GLU A 460 20.19 13.06 24.72
N ASN A 461 21.21 12.39 24.15
CA ASN A 461 22.60 12.79 24.25
C ASN A 461 23.03 13.80 23.15
N SER A 462 22.14 14.12 22.21
CA SER A 462 22.39 15.11 21.17
C SER A 462 22.17 16.54 21.68
N LYS A 463 22.98 17.48 21.22
CA LYS A 463 22.80 18.92 21.49
C LYS A 463 21.77 19.57 20.54
N GLU A 464 21.38 18.86 19.50
CA GLU A 464 20.43 19.37 18.52
C GLU A 464 18.99 19.19 19.05
N PRO A 465 18.17 20.26 19.03
CA PRO A 465 16.77 20.15 19.42
C PRO A 465 16.08 19.13 18.49
N THR A 466 15.42 18.12 19.05
CA THR A 466 14.85 17.01 18.30
C THR A 466 13.45 16.68 18.79
N ILE A 467 12.53 16.43 17.84
CA ILE A 467 11.21 15.82 18.05
C ILE A 467 11.24 14.45 17.39
N LEU A 468 10.81 13.41 18.11
CA LEU A 468 10.60 12.06 17.61
C LEU A 468 9.12 11.69 17.75
N LEU A 469 8.44 11.40 16.64
CA LEU A 469 7.11 10.80 16.62
C LEU A 469 7.23 9.33 16.19
N PHE A 470 6.81 8.42 17.04
CA PHE A 470 6.83 6.97 16.79
C PHE A 470 5.39 6.44 16.81
N PHE A 471 4.94 5.78 15.74
CA PHE A 471 3.56 5.35 15.61
C PHE A 471 3.42 4.04 14.83
N GLY A 472 2.33 3.31 15.06
CA GLY A 472 1.95 2.18 14.22
C GLY A 472 1.10 2.61 13.04
N ASP A 473 1.14 1.88 11.93
CA ASP A 473 0.34 2.15 10.74
C ASP A 473 -1.02 1.45 10.76
N HIS A 474 -1.05 0.16 11.07
CA HIS A 474 -2.27 -0.62 11.23
C HIS A 474 -2.08 -1.75 12.26
N LEU A 475 -3.19 -2.38 12.68
CA LEU A 475 -3.08 -3.60 13.48
C LEU A 475 -2.55 -4.78 12.64
N PRO A 476 -1.87 -5.75 13.28
CA PRO A 476 -1.40 -6.95 12.60
C PRO A 476 -2.57 -7.85 12.17
N SER A 477 -2.45 -8.51 11.01
CA SER A 477 -3.39 -9.58 10.63
C SER A 477 -3.06 -10.87 11.39
N LEU A 478 -3.75 -11.10 12.50
CA LEU A 478 -3.56 -12.27 13.37
C LEU A 478 -4.69 -13.28 13.17
N GLY A 479 -4.41 -14.27 12.32
CA GLY A 479 -5.30 -15.38 12.03
C GLY A 479 -6.40 -15.03 11.04
N GLU A 480 -6.90 -16.04 10.32
CA GLU A 480 -7.98 -15.87 9.35
C GLU A 480 -9.25 -15.33 10.02
N ASN A 481 -9.93 -14.39 9.36
CA ASN A 481 -11.18 -13.79 9.85
C ASN A 481 -11.11 -13.28 11.30
N TYR A 482 -9.96 -12.70 11.68
CA TYR A 482 -9.70 -12.17 13.02
C TYR A 482 -9.69 -13.24 14.13
N SER A 483 -9.41 -14.51 13.81
CA SER A 483 -9.54 -15.63 14.76
C SER A 483 -8.76 -15.40 16.06
N ALA A 484 -7.51 -14.92 16.01
CA ALA A 484 -6.73 -14.67 17.22
C ALA A 484 -7.37 -13.60 18.13
N TYR A 485 -7.97 -12.56 17.54
CA TYR A 485 -8.69 -11.53 18.29
C TYR A 485 -9.99 -12.05 18.89
N LYS A 486 -10.68 -12.97 18.21
CA LYS A 486 -11.91 -13.62 18.72
C LYS A 486 -11.59 -14.62 19.84
N ASP A 487 -10.57 -15.45 19.65
CA ASP A 487 -10.13 -16.47 20.60
C ASP A 487 -9.61 -15.87 21.91
N SER A 488 -8.95 -14.71 21.84
CA SER A 488 -8.52 -13.95 23.02
C SER A 488 -9.66 -13.18 23.71
N GLY A 489 -10.85 -13.16 23.12
CA GLY A 489 -12.00 -12.38 23.59
C GLY A 489 -11.87 -10.86 23.37
N TYR A 490 -10.84 -10.41 22.65
CA TYR A 490 -10.67 -8.99 22.31
C TYR A 490 -11.78 -8.49 21.39
N LEU A 491 -12.14 -9.29 20.39
CA LEU A 491 -13.15 -8.98 19.39
C LEU A 491 -14.35 -9.93 19.51
N LYS A 492 -15.56 -9.37 19.59
CA LYS A 492 -16.81 -10.15 19.56
C LYS A 492 -17.35 -10.25 18.13
N GLU A 493 -18.20 -11.25 17.89
CA GLU A 493 -18.98 -11.29 16.66
C GLU A 493 -19.91 -10.07 16.61
N ASN A 494 -19.86 -9.29 15.51
CA ASN A 494 -20.56 -8.00 15.36
C ASN A 494 -20.26 -6.99 16.50
N ASP A 495 -18.99 -6.86 16.88
CA ASP A 495 -18.59 -5.93 17.95
C ASP A 495 -18.98 -4.47 17.60
N PRO A 496 -19.79 -3.79 18.44
CA PRO A 496 -20.18 -2.40 18.18
C PRO A 496 -18.98 -1.43 18.24
N ASP A 497 -17.86 -1.85 18.86
CA ASP A 497 -16.64 -1.08 18.98
C ASP A 497 -15.55 -1.51 17.97
N PHE A 498 -15.96 -2.22 16.90
CA PHE A 498 -15.05 -2.75 15.87
C PHE A 498 -14.06 -1.71 15.34
N LEU A 499 -14.55 -0.50 15.02
CA LEU A 499 -13.67 0.55 14.47
C LEU A 499 -12.56 0.93 15.45
N ASN A 500 -12.87 1.17 16.73
CA ASN A 500 -11.85 1.57 17.69
C ASN A 500 -10.89 0.43 18.00
N LYS A 501 -11.37 -0.80 18.08
CA LYS A 501 -10.53 -1.97 18.37
C LYS A 501 -9.61 -2.34 17.21
N MET A 502 -10.09 -2.22 15.98
CA MET A 502 -9.39 -2.77 14.81
C MET A 502 -8.63 -1.72 13.99
N TYR A 503 -8.85 -0.43 14.22
CA TYR A 503 -8.23 0.65 13.43
C TYR A 503 -7.51 1.71 14.28
N ARG A 504 -7.45 1.57 15.61
CA ARG A 504 -6.66 2.49 16.45
C ARG A 504 -5.26 1.94 16.71
N VAL A 505 -4.28 2.69 16.25
CA VAL A 505 -2.86 2.39 16.39
C VAL A 505 -2.18 3.37 17.34
N PRO A 506 -1.19 2.94 18.13
CA PRO A 506 -0.48 3.80 19.07
C PRO A 506 0.33 4.91 18.37
N VAL A 507 0.45 6.05 19.05
CA VAL A 507 1.39 7.13 18.71
C VAL A 507 2.04 7.67 19.98
N LEU A 508 3.34 7.96 19.90
CA LEU A 508 4.17 8.53 20.95
C LEU A 508 4.96 9.71 20.40
N VAL A 509 5.06 10.79 21.17
CA VAL A 509 5.85 11.98 20.82
C VAL A 509 6.85 12.28 21.93
N TRP A 510 8.12 12.16 21.61
CA TRP A 510 9.25 12.47 22.48
C TRP A 510 10.01 13.70 21.95
N ASN A 511 10.66 14.44 22.85
CA ASN A 511 11.57 15.52 22.47
C ASN A 511 12.62 15.78 23.58
N ASN A 512 13.74 16.44 23.23
CA ASN A 512 14.84 16.74 24.17
C ASN A 512 14.97 18.22 24.58
N TYR A 513 14.06 19.11 24.17
CA TYR A 513 14.27 20.56 24.31
C TYR A 513 13.05 21.38 24.74
N LEU A 514 11.85 20.82 24.63
CA LEU A 514 10.62 21.41 25.16
C LEU A 514 10.46 21.01 26.63
N PRO A 515 9.74 21.80 27.43
CA PRO A 515 9.33 21.38 28.76
C PRO A 515 8.58 20.06 28.72
N GLU A 516 8.67 19.27 29.79
CA GLU A 516 7.87 18.06 29.93
C GLU A 516 6.39 18.39 29.74
N HIS A 517 5.77 17.73 28.75
CA HIS A 517 4.38 17.90 28.39
C HIS A 517 3.75 16.56 28.03
N LYS A 518 2.56 16.31 28.56
CA LYS A 518 1.86 15.05 28.39
C LYS A 518 0.42 15.30 27.97
N ASP A 519 0.21 15.27 26.66
CA ASP A 519 -1.13 15.19 26.07
C ASP A 519 -1.54 13.76 25.79
N LYS A 520 -2.86 13.56 25.68
CA LYS A 520 -3.45 12.35 25.13
C LYS A 520 -3.92 12.61 23.70
N LEU A 521 -3.19 12.08 22.73
CA LEU A 521 -3.53 12.25 21.31
C LEU A 521 -4.67 11.31 20.89
N ASP A 522 -5.63 11.84 20.16
CA ASP A 522 -6.65 11.08 19.45
C ASP A 522 -6.93 11.82 18.14
N MET A 523 -6.38 11.34 17.02
CA MET A 523 -6.56 12.01 15.73
C MET A 523 -6.50 11.06 14.53
N SER A 524 -6.95 11.50 13.37
CA SER A 524 -6.63 10.82 12.11
C SER A 524 -5.17 11.06 11.70
N PRO A 525 -4.52 10.10 11.02
CA PRO A 525 -3.13 10.25 10.53
C PRO A 525 -2.92 11.52 9.68
N SER A 526 -3.94 11.95 8.92
CA SER A 526 -3.92 13.20 8.14
C SER A 526 -3.70 14.48 8.95
N PHE A 527 -3.83 14.45 10.28
CA PHE A 527 -3.55 15.58 11.14
C PHE A 527 -2.17 15.54 11.82
N VAL A 528 -1.36 14.51 11.57
CA VAL A 528 -0.02 14.39 12.15
C VAL A 528 0.93 15.48 11.61
N SER A 529 0.93 15.74 10.30
CA SER A 529 1.74 16.82 9.71
C SER A 529 1.47 18.20 10.32
N PRO A 530 0.22 18.71 10.36
CA PRO A 530 -0.05 20.01 10.98
C PRO A 530 0.26 20.03 12.48
N TYR A 531 0.06 18.92 13.20
CA TYR A 531 0.47 18.79 14.60
C TYR A 531 1.99 18.96 14.77
N LEU A 532 2.80 18.29 13.96
CA LEU A 532 4.26 18.37 14.02
C LEU A 532 4.79 19.77 13.67
N LEU A 533 4.22 20.42 12.64
CA LEU A 533 4.58 21.79 12.27
C LEU A 533 4.31 22.78 13.42
N LYS A 534 3.13 22.64 14.08
CA LYS A 534 2.77 23.46 15.25
C LYS A 534 3.72 23.21 16.43
N LEU A 535 4.03 21.94 16.73
CA LEU A 535 4.95 21.55 17.81
C LEU A 535 6.38 22.06 17.56
N ALA A 536 6.86 21.99 16.32
CA ALA A 536 8.18 22.48 15.90
C ALA A 536 8.23 24.01 15.67
N GLN A 537 7.10 24.70 15.85
CA GLN A 537 6.92 26.13 15.55
C GLN A 537 7.41 26.49 14.13
N ARG A 538 7.18 25.61 13.16
CA ARG A 538 7.50 25.81 11.75
C ARG A 538 6.24 26.22 10.98
N PRO A 539 6.29 27.25 10.12
CA PRO A 539 5.15 27.64 9.30
C PRO A 539 4.74 26.50 8.36
N GLY A 540 3.44 26.37 8.13
CA GLY A 540 2.86 25.42 7.19
C GLY A 540 2.55 26.04 5.82
N SER A 541 1.74 25.33 5.04
CA SER A 541 0.99 25.88 3.91
C SER A 541 -0.43 26.26 4.33
N TYR A 542 -1.15 26.98 3.47
CA TYR A 542 -2.59 27.27 3.66
C TYR A 542 -3.39 26.01 3.98
N TYR A 543 -2.99 24.87 3.40
CA TYR A 543 -3.65 23.60 3.59
C TYR A 543 -3.37 23.01 4.97
N THR A 544 -2.12 22.93 5.40
CA THR A 544 -1.79 22.44 6.75
C THR A 544 -2.34 23.38 7.84
N ASP A 545 -2.41 24.68 7.58
CA ASP A 545 -3.00 25.65 8.50
C ASP A 545 -4.52 25.43 8.64
N TYR A 546 -5.20 25.13 7.53
CA TYR A 546 -6.61 24.74 7.54
C TYR A 546 -6.81 23.44 8.32
N LEU A 547 -5.98 22.43 8.09
CA LEU A 547 -6.06 21.13 8.77
C LEU A 547 -5.79 21.25 10.28
N ALA A 548 -4.88 22.14 10.70
CA ALA A 548 -4.63 22.41 12.11
C ALA A 548 -5.87 22.98 12.82
N GLN A 549 -6.64 23.85 12.15
CA GLN A 549 -7.88 24.40 12.72
C GLN A 549 -9.05 23.41 12.65
N LEU A 550 -9.05 22.54 11.64
CA LEU A 550 -10.05 21.49 11.50
C LEU A 550 -9.87 20.43 12.60
N SER A 551 -8.63 20.01 12.88
CA SER A 551 -8.35 18.96 13.87
C SER A 551 -8.74 19.36 15.30
N GLU A 552 -8.72 20.66 15.63
CA GLU A 552 -9.24 21.17 16.91
C GLU A 552 -10.76 20.97 17.07
N ARG A 553 -11.49 20.86 15.96
CA ARG A 553 -12.96 20.71 15.95
C ARG A 553 -13.41 19.29 15.62
N ILE A 554 -12.73 18.64 14.69
CA ILE A 554 -12.99 17.28 14.19
C ILE A 554 -11.63 16.56 14.14
N PRO A 555 -11.16 16.04 15.29
CA PRO A 555 -9.82 15.44 15.36
C PRO A 555 -9.73 14.11 14.61
N VAL A 556 -10.86 13.45 14.35
CA VAL A 556 -10.91 12.13 13.71
C VAL A 556 -11.84 12.18 12.51
N ILE A 557 -11.37 11.70 11.37
CA ILE A 557 -12.16 11.48 10.14
C ILE A 557 -12.44 9.98 10.02
N PRO A 558 -13.59 9.50 10.52
CA PRO A 558 -13.95 8.10 10.43
C PRO A 558 -14.50 7.76 9.03
N PRO A 559 -14.81 6.49 8.72
CA PRO A 559 -15.60 6.16 7.54
C PRO A 559 -17.00 6.82 7.61
N GLU A 560 -17.61 7.10 6.45
CA GLU A 560 -18.86 7.86 6.35
C GLU A 560 -20.01 7.26 7.19
N ASN A 561 -20.10 5.94 7.26
CA ASN A 561 -21.13 5.24 8.05
C ASN A 561 -21.05 5.54 9.57
N GLN A 562 -19.96 6.13 10.05
CA GLN A 562 -19.77 6.54 11.45
C GLN A 562 -20.04 8.02 11.69
N TYR A 563 -20.31 8.82 10.65
CA TYR A 563 -20.51 10.26 10.79
C TYR A 563 -21.65 10.61 11.75
N ALA A 564 -22.77 9.89 11.66
CA ALA A 564 -23.90 10.08 12.57
C ALA A 564 -23.53 9.78 14.03
N ALA A 565 -22.81 8.68 14.28
CA ALA A 565 -22.36 8.28 15.61
C ALA A 565 -21.36 9.28 16.21
N MET A 566 -20.50 9.87 15.37
CA MET A 566 -19.47 10.85 15.78
C MET A 566 -19.91 12.31 15.63
N ARG A 567 -21.18 12.58 15.27
CA ARG A 567 -21.75 13.92 15.08
C ARG A 567 -21.01 14.77 14.04
N ILE A 568 -20.51 14.13 12.99
CA ILE A 568 -19.83 14.77 11.86
C ILE A 568 -20.86 14.96 10.73
N SER A 569 -20.92 16.15 10.14
CA SER A 569 -21.72 16.40 8.94
C SER A 569 -20.82 16.37 7.69
N LYS A 570 -21.38 15.96 6.54
CA LYS A 570 -20.65 16.02 5.25
C LYS A 570 -20.23 17.45 4.91
N GLU A 571 -21.05 18.43 5.24
CA GLU A 571 -20.76 19.85 4.97
C GLU A 571 -19.52 20.31 5.73
N ASN A 572 -19.28 19.83 6.96
CA ASN A 572 -18.09 20.17 7.74
C ASN A 572 -16.78 19.72 7.06
N LEU A 573 -16.84 18.70 6.19
CA LEU A 573 -15.68 18.12 5.51
C LEU A 573 -15.59 18.54 4.04
N LYS A 574 -16.57 19.27 3.52
CA LYS A 574 -16.64 19.65 2.11
C LYS A 574 -15.46 20.52 1.67
N ALA A 575 -15.08 21.50 2.47
CA ALA A 575 -13.89 22.32 2.20
C ALA A 575 -12.62 21.46 2.18
N TYR A 576 -12.47 20.53 3.12
CA TYR A 576 -11.34 19.60 3.16
C TYR A 576 -11.29 18.73 1.89
N GLN A 577 -12.42 18.13 1.50
CA GLN A 577 -12.53 17.33 0.28
C GLN A 577 -12.15 18.14 -0.98
N ASN A 578 -12.63 19.38 -1.09
CA ASN A 578 -12.34 20.24 -2.23
C ASN A 578 -10.86 20.66 -2.30
N LEU A 579 -10.24 20.98 -1.16
CA LEU A 579 -8.81 21.30 -1.09
C LEU A 579 -7.96 20.08 -1.48
N GLN A 580 -8.27 18.90 -0.94
CA GLN A 580 -7.59 17.66 -1.35
C GLN A 580 -7.77 17.37 -2.84
N TYR A 581 -8.97 17.56 -3.38
CA TYR A 581 -9.22 17.37 -4.81
C TYR A 581 -8.37 18.32 -5.65
N ASP A 582 -8.27 19.59 -5.25
CA ASP A 582 -7.42 20.58 -5.92
C ASP A 582 -5.95 20.16 -5.98
N ILE A 583 -5.45 19.64 -4.85
CA ILE A 583 -4.06 19.21 -4.65
C ILE A 583 -3.72 18.00 -5.50
N MET A 584 -4.62 17.02 -5.57
CA MET A 584 -4.36 15.71 -6.18
C MET A 584 -4.81 15.59 -7.64
N PHE A 585 -5.86 16.30 -8.04
CA PHE A 585 -6.54 16.11 -9.33
C PHE A 585 -6.84 17.42 -10.06
N GLY A 586 -6.89 18.53 -9.33
CA GLY A 586 -7.20 19.86 -9.84
C GLY A 586 -6.00 20.58 -10.46
N LYS A 587 -6.03 21.91 -10.39
CA LYS A 587 -4.95 22.78 -10.91
C LYS A 587 -4.06 23.35 -9.82
N GLN A 588 -4.22 22.90 -8.57
CA GLN A 588 -3.48 23.42 -7.42
C GLN A 588 -3.63 24.95 -7.28
N TYR A 589 -4.86 25.47 -7.43
CA TYR A 589 -5.18 26.90 -7.34
C TYR A 589 -4.71 27.54 -6.02
N GLY A 590 -4.73 26.78 -4.91
CA GLY A 590 -4.25 27.27 -3.62
C GLY A 590 -2.72 27.45 -3.54
N TYR A 591 -1.98 26.88 -4.48
CA TYR A 591 -0.51 27.01 -4.59
C TYR A 591 -0.09 28.06 -5.62
N GLU A 592 -1.03 28.77 -6.26
CA GLU A 592 -0.67 29.79 -7.24
C GLU A 592 0.14 30.92 -6.59
N GLY A 593 1.32 31.20 -7.16
CA GLY A 593 2.28 32.15 -6.59
C GLY A 593 3.39 31.52 -5.74
N PHE A 594 3.32 30.22 -5.43
CA PHE A 594 4.49 29.48 -4.91
C PHE A 594 5.60 29.48 -5.97
N GLN A 595 6.68 30.21 -5.71
CA GLN A 595 7.81 30.36 -6.63
C GLN A 595 8.73 29.13 -6.62
N ASP A 596 8.74 28.37 -5.52
CA ASP A 596 9.58 27.19 -5.34
C ASP A 596 8.83 25.91 -5.70
N LYS A 597 9.47 25.06 -6.51
CA LYS A 597 8.93 23.75 -6.86
C LYS A 597 8.91 22.86 -5.62
N ILE A 598 7.82 22.10 -5.43
CA ILE A 598 7.68 21.11 -4.35
C ILE A 598 8.83 20.11 -4.40
N LYS A 599 9.23 19.68 -5.61
CA LYS A 599 10.41 18.85 -5.80
C LYS A 599 11.70 19.58 -5.48
N ASP A 600 12.52 18.93 -4.65
CA ASP A 600 13.91 19.30 -4.51
C ASP A 600 14.68 19.01 -5.81
N LYS A 601 15.32 20.04 -6.37
CA LYS A 601 16.20 19.90 -7.54
C LYS A 601 17.44 19.05 -7.25
N ASN A 602 17.78 18.89 -5.98
CA ASN A 602 18.90 18.10 -5.50
C ASN A 602 18.48 16.70 -5.04
N TYR A 603 17.25 16.26 -5.33
CA TYR A 603 16.77 14.93 -4.97
C TYR A 603 17.77 13.83 -5.34
N ALA A 604 18.09 12.98 -4.37
CA ALA A 604 18.98 11.85 -4.53
C ALA A 604 18.31 10.53 -4.10
N LEU A 605 18.44 9.50 -4.94
CA LEU A 605 18.13 8.14 -4.55
C LEU A 605 19.37 7.51 -3.91
N GLY A 606 19.32 7.36 -2.59
CA GLY A 606 20.43 6.96 -1.73
C GLY A 606 20.80 8.02 -0.68
N PRO A 607 21.89 7.81 0.08
CA PRO A 607 22.35 8.75 1.11
C PRO A 607 22.83 10.09 0.53
N GLY A 608 23.10 10.14 -0.77
CA GLY A 608 23.49 11.34 -1.51
C GLY A 608 24.02 10.98 -2.90
N ARG A 609 24.88 11.83 -3.46
CA ARG A 609 25.48 11.58 -4.79
C ARG A 609 26.79 10.83 -4.60
N ILE A 610 26.84 9.59 -5.07
CA ILE A 610 28.01 8.73 -4.96
C ILE A 610 29.17 9.35 -5.77
N VAL A 611 30.29 9.65 -5.12
CA VAL A 611 31.49 10.18 -5.78
C VAL A 611 32.70 9.35 -5.38
N ILE A 612 33.52 8.97 -6.36
CA ILE A 612 34.83 8.35 -6.16
C ILE A 612 35.89 9.44 -6.24
N ASP A 613 36.65 9.57 -5.15
CA ASP A 613 37.76 10.53 -5.01
C ASP A 613 39.12 9.88 -5.24
N GLY A 614 39.23 8.56 -5.03
CA GLY A 614 40.49 7.86 -5.16
C GLY A 614 40.34 6.36 -5.21
N VAL A 615 41.30 5.71 -5.84
CA VAL A 615 41.39 4.25 -5.94
C VAL A 615 42.82 3.83 -5.67
N ARG A 616 43.01 2.80 -4.85
CA ARG A 616 44.31 2.15 -4.63
C ARG A 616 44.16 0.63 -4.62
N THR A 617 45.27 -0.09 -4.76
CA THR A 617 45.26 -1.56 -4.71
C THR A 617 46.17 -2.07 -3.60
N GLU A 618 45.68 -3.02 -2.80
CA GLU A 618 46.44 -3.68 -1.73
C GLU A 618 46.63 -5.18 -2.06
N PRO A 619 47.72 -5.84 -1.63
CA PRO A 619 47.87 -7.29 -1.78
C PRO A 619 46.77 -8.06 -1.04
N SER A 620 46.28 -9.17 -1.61
CA SER A 620 45.32 -10.08 -0.98
C SER A 620 45.71 -11.54 -1.21
N VAL A 621 45.18 -12.46 -0.40
CA VAL A 621 45.51 -13.90 -0.44
C VAL A 621 45.23 -14.52 -1.82
N ASP A 622 44.17 -14.08 -2.49
CA ASP A 622 43.71 -14.61 -3.78
C ASP A 622 43.86 -13.60 -4.96
N GLY A 623 44.66 -12.54 -4.80
CA GLY A 623 44.83 -11.51 -5.84
C GLY A 623 45.16 -10.12 -5.31
N LYS A 624 44.45 -9.09 -5.81
CA LYS A 624 44.55 -7.72 -5.30
C LYS A 624 43.22 -7.30 -4.69
N LEU A 625 43.26 -6.47 -3.65
CA LEU A 625 42.09 -5.81 -3.09
C LEU A 625 42.04 -4.37 -3.62
N LEU A 626 40.99 -4.03 -4.35
CA LEU A 626 40.75 -2.65 -4.79
C LEU A 626 40.10 -1.88 -3.65
N LYS A 627 40.75 -0.81 -3.19
CA LYS A 627 40.21 0.14 -2.23
C LYS A 627 39.70 1.36 -2.96
N VAL A 628 38.41 1.65 -2.83
CA VAL A 628 37.74 2.79 -3.46
C VAL A 628 37.35 3.77 -2.37
N LYS A 629 37.92 4.98 -2.41
CA LYS A 629 37.65 6.07 -1.49
C LYS A 629 36.69 7.08 -2.13
N GLY A 630 35.75 7.60 -1.36
CA GLY A 630 34.75 8.52 -1.90
C GLY A 630 33.77 9.06 -0.87
N ILE A 631 32.67 9.63 -1.36
CA ILE A 631 31.61 10.28 -0.59
C ILE A 631 30.27 9.57 -0.89
N ASP A 632 29.40 9.50 0.11
CA ASP A 632 28.08 8.86 0.05
C ASP A 632 28.13 7.40 -0.44
N LEU A 633 29.16 6.66 0.00
CA LEU A 633 29.36 5.29 -0.44
C LEU A 633 28.29 4.34 0.16
N PRO A 634 27.49 3.65 -0.68
CA PRO A 634 26.40 2.79 -0.22
C PRO A 634 26.91 1.53 0.48
N LYS A 635 26.17 1.05 1.49
CA LYS A 635 26.53 -0.17 2.25
C LYS A 635 26.39 -1.45 1.43
N SER A 636 25.51 -1.45 0.42
CA SER A 636 25.33 -2.54 -0.55
C SER A 636 25.48 -2.01 -1.97
N CYS A 637 26.53 -2.45 -2.68
CA CYS A 637 26.80 -2.05 -4.06
C CYS A 637 27.77 -2.99 -4.79
N PHE A 638 27.96 -2.70 -6.07
CA PHE A 638 29.00 -3.33 -6.89
C PHE A 638 30.01 -2.28 -7.31
N VAL A 639 31.30 -2.64 -7.26
CA VAL A 639 32.34 -1.91 -7.97
C VAL A 639 32.44 -2.50 -9.38
N GLN A 640 32.25 -1.66 -10.38
CA GLN A 640 32.42 -2.01 -11.79
C GLN A 640 33.83 -1.62 -12.23
N VAL A 641 34.60 -2.59 -12.71
CA VAL A 641 35.97 -2.40 -13.20
C VAL A 641 36.03 -2.82 -14.66
N ASN A 642 36.33 -1.89 -15.57
CA ASN A 642 36.37 -2.11 -17.02
C ASN A 642 35.09 -2.77 -17.58
N GLY A 643 33.93 -2.46 -17.00
CA GLY A 643 32.64 -3.02 -17.40
C GLY A 643 32.21 -4.27 -16.64
N GLU A 644 33.13 -4.95 -15.94
CA GLU A 644 32.81 -6.14 -15.14
C GLU A 644 32.47 -5.79 -13.69
N GLN A 645 31.51 -6.50 -13.11
CA GLN A 645 31.04 -6.23 -11.75
C GLN A 645 31.73 -7.11 -10.73
N VAL A 646 32.08 -6.49 -9.61
CA VAL A 646 32.63 -7.13 -8.43
C VAL A 646 31.81 -6.67 -7.22
N ALA A 647 31.38 -7.62 -6.39
CA ALA A 647 30.68 -7.27 -5.15
C ALA A 647 31.60 -6.45 -4.25
N ALA A 648 31.10 -5.32 -3.76
CA ALA A 648 31.84 -4.47 -2.83
C ALA A 648 31.59 -4.92 -1.39
N LYS A 649 32.64 -4.87 -0.57
CA LYS A 649 32.54 -4.89 0.88
C LYS A 649 32.63 -3.45 1.39
N TRP A 650 31.64 -3.04 2.18
CA TRP A 650 31.66 -1.74 2.83
C TRP A 650 32.62 -1.76 4.04
N ASP A 651 33.60 -0.86 4.06
CA ASP A 651 34.55 -0.73 5.17
C ASP A 651 34.20 0.46 6.07
N SER A 652 33.87 1.61 5.48
CA SER A 652 33.42 2.82 6.19
C SER A 652 32.61 3.73 5.25
N SER A 653 32.05 4.83 5.79
CA SER A 653 31.29 5.80 4.97
C SER A 653 32.08 6.39 3.81
N GLY A 654 33.41 6.36 3.87
CA GLY A 654 34.29 6.88 2.84
C GLY A 654 35.20 5.85 2.16
N GLU A 655 35.08 4.56 2.45
CA GLU A 655 35.91 3.52 1.81
C GLU A 655 35.16 2.20 1.58
N LEU A 656 35.34 1.64 0.38
CA LEU A 656 34.88 0.31 -0.04
C LEU A 656 36.07 -0.56 -0.46
N SER A 657 35.93 -1.87 -0.27
CA SER A 657 36.86 -2.89 -0.78
C SER A 657 36.21 -3.77 -1.83
N ALA A 658 36.90 -4.09 -2.91
CA ALA A 658 36.45 -5.06 -3.91
C ALA A 658 37.58 -6.03 -4.30
N PRO A 659 37.38 -7.35 -4.17
CA PRO A 659 38.40 -8.33 -4.54
C PRO A 659 38.58 -8.40 -6.07
N LEU A 660 39.80 -8.21 -6.55
CA LEU A 660 40.18 -8.31 -7.95
C LEU A 660 41.00 -9.56 -8.22
N GLN A 661 40.52 -10.35 -9.17
CA GLN A 661 41.26 -11.48 -9.73
C GLN A 661 42.40 -10.98 -10.64
N PRO A 662 43.56 -11.68 -10.69
CA PRO A 662 44.74 -11.21 -11.42
C PRO A 662 44.53 -10.95 -12.92
N ASP A 663 43.64 -11.72 -13.56
CA ASP A 663 43.25 -11.60 -14.97
C ASP A 663 42.47 -10.30 -15.29
N LYS A 664 41.92 -9.65 -14.27
CA LYS A 664 41.15 -8.40 -14.38
C LYS A 664 42.00 -7.13 -14.26
N LEU A 665 43.31 -7.26 -14.00
CA LEU A 665 44.26 -6.13 -13.89
C LEU A 665 44.69 -5.64 -15.28
N LYS A 666 43.77 -5.07 -16.06
CA LYS A 666 44.07 -4.40 -17.34
C LYS A 666 44.05 -2.89 -17.13
N PHE A 667 45.22 -2.27 -17.19
CA PHE A 667 45.37 -0.82 -17.04
C PHE A 667 45.23 -0.08 -18.38
N PRO A 668 44.67 1.15 -18.38
CA PRO A 668 44.06 1.83 -17.24
C PRO A 668 42.72 1.18 -16.85
N MET A 669 42.45 1.10 -15.54
CA MET A 669 41.19 0.57 -15.01
C MET A 669 40.16 1.70 -14.88
N LYS A 670 39.00 1.54 -15.53
CA LYS A 670 37.82 2.39 -15.32
C LYS A 670 37.01 1.82 -14.16
N VAL A 671 36.88 2.59 -13.08
CA VAL A 671 36.23 2.18 -11.84
C VAL A 671 34.98 3.04 -11.61
N GLU A 672 33.87 2.37 -11.37
CA GLU A 672 32.58 2.98 -11.06
C GLU A 672 31.90 2.21 -9.92
N ILE A 673 31.07 2.89 -9.14
CA ILE A 673 30.19 2.24 -8.16
C ILE A 673 28.79 2.24 -8.74
N ILE A 674 28.12 1.08 -8.68
CA ILE A 674 26.73 0.94 -9.10
C ILE A 674 25.90 0.30 -7.99
N VAL A 675 24.71 0.83 -7.78
CA VAL A 675 23.66 0.24 -6.94
C VAL A 675 22.57 -0.30 -7.85
N LYS A 676 22.11 -1.52 -7.59
CA LYS A 676 21.06 -2.18 -8.37
C LYS A 676 19.91 -2.60 -7.49
N ASP A 677 18.72 -2.63 -8.08
CA ASP A 677 17.54 -3.24 -7.45
C ASP A 677 17.51 -4.76 -7.63
N SER A 678 16.54 -5.40 -6.96
CA SER A 678 16.26 -6.83 -7.06
C SER A 678 15.82 -7.29 -8.46
N LYS A 679 15.61 -6.35 -9.41
CA LYS A 679 15.29 -6.60 -10.81
C LYS A 679 16.49 -6.30 -11.74
N ASN A 680 17.70 -6.16 -11.18
CA ASN A 680 18.96 -5.85 -11.87
C ASN A 680 18.98 -4.47 -12.58
N LYS A 681 18.06 -3.56 -12.26
CA LYS A 681 18.07 -2.20 -12.79
C LYS A 681 19.03 -1.35 -11.98
N ILE A 682 19.84 -0.54 -12.66
CA ILE A 682 20.74 0.42 -12.01
C ILE A 682 19.90 1.54 -11.39
N LEU A 683 20.06 1.74 -10.08
CA LEU A 683 19.38 2.78 -9.30
C LEU A 683 20.21 4.04 -9.18
N ALA A 684 21.50 3.88 -8.88
CA ALA A 684 22.47 4.96 -8.70
C ALA A 684 23.84 4.52 -9.24
N LYS A 685 24.63 5.51 -9.67
CA LYS A 685 25.96 5.32 -10.24
C LYS A 685 26.87 6.49 -9.83
N SER A 686 28.15 6.20 -9.56
CA SER A 686 29.17 7.24 -9.33
C SER A 686 29.71 7.87 -10.62
N ASN A 687 30.63 8.81 -10.49
CA ASN A 687 31.54 9.17 -11.58
C ASN A 687 32.43 7.98 -11.99
N GLU A 688 32.92 8.01 -13.24
CA GLU A 688 33.98 7.11 -13.72
C GLU A 688 35.34 7.63 -13.24
N PHE A 689 36.07 6.80 -12.49
CA PHE A 689 37.43 7.08 -12.05
C PHE A 689 38.42 6.24 -12.87
N THR A 690 39.43 6.89 -13.46
CA THR A 690 40.46 6.18 -14.24
C THR A 690 41.71 5.96 -13.38
N TYR A 691 42.00 4.70 -13.04
CA TYR A 691 43.17 4.31 -12.27
C TYR A 691 44.27 3.75 -13.18
N SER A 692 45.46 4.36 -13.14
CA SER A 692 46.58 4.05 -14.04
C SER A 692 47.66 3.19 -13.37
N GLN A 693 48.52 2.56 -14.17
CA GLN A 693 49.57 1.67 -13.69
C GLN A 693 50.65 2.39 -12.87
N THR A 694 50.94 3.66 -13.17
CA THR A 694 51.87 4.51 -12.41
C THR A 694 51.37 4.83 -11.00
N MET A 695 50.06 5.01 -10.82
CA MET A 695 49.44 5.20 -9.50
C MET A 695 49.48 3.91 -8.64
N ALA A 696 49.61 2.74 -9.28
CA ALA A 696 49.71 1.46 -8.60
C ALA A 696 51.13 1.11 -8.11
N SER A 697 52.15 1.90 -8.49
CA SER A 697 53.55 1.70 -8.10
C SER A 697 54.04 2.68 -7.02
N GLU A 698 53.22 3.64 -6.61
CA GLU A 698 53.54 4.64 -5.57
C GLU A 698 53.16 4.22 -4.14
N TYR A 699 52.59 3.01 -3.99
CA TYR A 699 52.19 2.39 -2.72
C TYR A 699 52.57 0.91 -2.74
#